data_AF-A0A1V9Z0I5-F1
#
_entry.id   AF-A0A1V9Z0I5-F1
#
_cell.length_a   1.000
_cell.length_b   1.000
_cell.length_c   1.000
_cell.angle_alpha   90.00
_cell.angle_beta   90.00
_cell.angle_gamma   90.00
#
_symmetry.space_group_name_H-M   'P 1'
#
loop_
_entity.id
_entity.type
_entity.pdbx_description
1 polymer ?
#
loop_
_entity_poly.entity_id
_entity_poly.type
_entity_poly.pdbx_seq_one_letter_code
_entity_poly.pdbx_strand_id
1 'polypeptide(L)'
;MATGKMRFVPTEKPKKIWLLDERQLEDFAILDHHKHSSLGILATQTLDYDPYASSYAKPSEFDDGDGALRSGETLKLLSLEAVGLLSQYSGVGILFNTFPALAYPVFQNYLHMQGYQVSSYTALINLGWSFKIFFGVLSDCIPIFGLQRRPYIILGWVICAACCAAMAFMPFAAPYYGSHTVAGRPRENLTDTEIAKYINTEAPRSSGLIIVLSMVASLGYVMAVTACDAMAVQYAQREPLEARGRMQTTMYFVRDFSGMVPQILVGFCMNDYRYGGSFDWAISPSTVYGILLIPCGVCILTATFLMVEEKVLVLHFSQYLKNLWQLMQLRVMWQFCAFQLLNQAFIAFDTTVSSPIASTLLHVQPVADQSFTVLGIFLYTGTMFSIGRFALNWDWHRTVIAHTVLLVAIDASFKLPVVWGAMDSEYYYLAGRTLLQLPTAFLFLFTTYCIVEVADVGNEGAVYALVTSCANIAVPVATFFFKTVDSFFAVTIADIARNDTSTKWQLSYCYFIAYAVKLLSLVWLVLLPRQKAHVQLLKRSGSRSRSMGITMVVVMSVCLLGVIVTNLLAIFPSTTCLRIAGGSGPVGEWVAIESDSQSDLESCQSDYGSGLRAGEPVLISSASVRALLAQYAGVGLLQSALLSLSTPVFDNRFHLREYQLAAYCVLVTVGWGLRVAIGLLSDCLPIWGLHRRPYMVLGWTLCAASCLAMALTPLPATLPTTAPFTASISAKTTNFFLMMSVFAGVGCVIVLAAADAMVVALAQTERIWTRGRLQTLSYATRLFATAVPQVFIGVGIMGSNNGTSFGWAPSPTIVYYMLSFASIATGLTAIVWMHEPAVLPRSRRQYLSNLWHLLQQRVLWQLGAYQLLSLTFFSFDSTATFVSKSVEIERLSSQLWDLGGILMVVGAMIFMSNFGLAYDWRRIVALHTVIYIVVDASVKISIIWNGTRDPYIYLVSRELLKVPRAVLLLPPVYCIVEVADIGTEGAVAAFIATSAGLATPLAVALTRATEASWVVKDTADTAEMRWRATYSYILAYGVKLLSLAWLVLLPRQKAHVLQLKLHGGSSRLGGGLLTIGLILLLSYVVASNFPALFDSTDRPLLPGTFCCP
;
A
#
# COMPACT_ATOMS: atom_id res chain seq x y z
N MET A 1 -51.55 69.55 -13.20
CA MET A 1 -51.02 69.31 -11.84
C MET A 1 -51.89 68.27 -11.16
N ALA A 2 -51.45 67.02 -11.09
CA ALA A 2 -52.02 66.02 -10.18
C ALA A 2 -51.05 64.85 -10.04
N THR A 3 -50.42 64.77 -8.88
CA THR A 3 -49.55 63.70 -8.39
C THR A 3 -50.38 62.43 -8.12
N GLY A 4 -50.19 61.39 -8.94
CA GLY A 4 -50.78 60.06 -8.76
C GLY A 4 -49.79 59.09 -8.12
N LYS A 5 -50.08 58.69 -6.89
CA LYS A 5 -49.33 57.75 -6.03
C LYS A 5 -49.17 56.37 -6.68
N MET A 6 -47.93 55.91 -6.90
CA MET A 6 -47.61 54.49 -6.88
C MET A 6 -47.38 54.06 -5.43
N ARG A 7 -48.24 53.16 -4.95
CA ARG A 7 -48.20 52.53 -3.63
C ARG A 7 -46.95 51.66 -3.55
N PHE A 8 -46.01 52.02 -2.68
CA PHE A 8 -45.08 51.06 -2.10
C PHE A 8 -45.91 50.05 -1.30
N VAL A 9 -46.05 48.83 -1.81
CA VAL A 9 -46.36 47.68 -0.96
C VAL A 9 -45.06 47.40 -0.19
N PRO A 10 -45.06 47.43 1.15
CA PRO A 10 -43.90 46.98 1.89
C PRO A 10 -43.80 45.48 1.65
N THR A 11 -42.80 45.06 0.86
CA THR A 11 -42.37 43.67 0.90
C THR A 11 -42.06 43.36 2.37
N GLU A 12 -42.69 42.31 2.89
CA GLU A 12 -42.43 41.84 4.25
C GLU A 12 -40.92 41.82 4.46
N LYS A 13 -40.45 42.54 5.49
CA LYS A 13 -39.05 42.48 5.90
C LYS A 13 -38.70 40.99 6.02
N PRO A 14 -37.64 40.49 5.34
CA PRO A 14 -37.25 39.10 5.49
C PRO A 14 -37.13 38.83 7.00
N LYS A 15 -37.79 37.77 7.48
CA LYS A 15 -37.68 37.32 8.87
C LYS A 15 -36.21 37.40 9.24
N LYS A 16 -35.89 38.24 10.23
CA LYS A 16 -34.53 38.53 10.67
C LYS A 16 -33.78 37.22 10.89
N ILE A 17 -32.95 36.80 9.94
CA ILE A 17 -31.99 35.72 10.16
C ILE A 17 -30.92 36.37 11.02
N TRP A 18 -30.99 36.12 12.32
CA TRP A 18 -30.22 36.76 13.41
C TRP A 18 -28.68 36.76 13.27
N LEU A 19 -28.13 36.28 12.15
CA LEU A 19 -26.73 35.90 11.97
C LEU A 19 -26.04 36.49 10.72
N LEU A 20 -26.76 37.17 9.83
CA LEU A 20 -26.16 37.87 8.69
C LEU A 20 -26.12 39.36 8.99
N ASP A 21 -24.94 39.99 8.83
CA ASP A 21 -24.80 41.45 8.88
C ASP A 21 -25.63 42.10 7.76
N GLU A 22 -26.09 43.35 7.96
CA GLU A 22 -26.90 44.07 6.98
C GLU A 22 -26.22 44.13 5.59
N ARG A 23 -24.89 44.25 5.53
CA ARG A 23 -24.11 44.14 4.28
C ARG A 23 -24.22 42.79 3.58
N GLN A 24 -24.26 41.69 4.34
CA GLN A 24 -24.36 40.33 3.76
C GLN A 24 -25.78 40.02 3.27
N LEU A 25 -26.78 40.61 3.91
CA LEU A 25 -28.17 40.60 3.44
C LEU A 25 -28.34 41.44 2.17
N GLU A 26 -27.68 42.59 2.08
CA GLU A 26 -27.63 43.41 0.87
C GLU A 26 -26.95 42.67 -0.29
N ASP A 27 -25.81 42.00 -0.08
CA ASP A 27 -25.16 41.16 -1.10
C ASP A 27 -26.10 40.03 -1.59
N PHE A 28 -26.85 39.41 -0.68
CA PHE A 28 -27.88 38.41 -1.03
C PHE A 28 -29.02 39.02 -1.86
N ALA A 29 -29.51 40.21 -1.49
CA ALA A 29 -30.60 40.89 -2.20
C ALA A 29 -30.16 41.48 -3.56
N ILE A 30 -28.92 41.96 -3.68
CA ILE A 30 -28.32 42.48 -4.92
C ILE A 30 -28.12 41.34 -5.93
N LEU A 31 -27.72 40.15 -5.48
CA LEU A 31 -27.52 38.97 -6.34
C LEU A 31 -28.84 38.37 -6.87
N ASP A 32 -29.93 38.38 -6.10
CA ASP A 32 -31.24 37.93 -6.59
C ASP A 32 -31.87 38.92 -7.59
N HIS A 33 -31.62 40.23 -7.45
CA HIS A 33 -32.04 41.22 -8.45
C HIS A 33 -31.27 41.09 -9.78
N HIS A 34 -30.00 40.66 -9.75
CA HIS A 34 -29.24 40.39 -10.97
C HIS A 34 -29.66 39.12 -11.70
N LYS A 35 -30.23 38.12 -11.00
CA LYS A 35 -30.73 36.87 -11.60
C LYS A 35 -31.80 37.08 -12.67
N HIS A 36 -32.58 38.15 -12.60
CA HIS A 36 -33.59 38.48 -13.61
C HIS A 36 -33.07 39.32 -14.79
N SER A 37 -31.88 39.92 -14.70
CA SER A 37 -31.33 40.80 -15.76
C SER A 37 -30.08 40.28 -16.46
N SER A 38 -29.27 39.42 -15.83
CA SER A 38 -28.02 38.92 -16.40
C SER A 38 -28.09 37.48 -16.94
N LEU A 39 -29.23 36.79 -16.80
CA LEU A 39 -29.46 35.45 -17.37
C LEU A 39 -29.64 35.45 -18.91
N GLY A 40 -29.52 36.60 -19.57
CA GLY A 40 -29.53 36.72 -21.04
C GLY A 40 -28.14 36.66 -21.69
N ILE A 41 -27.05 36.77 -20.92
CA ILE A 41 -25.69 36.98 -21.51
C ILE A 41 -24.69 35.88 -21.11
N LEU A 42 -25.00 35.01 -20.14
CA LEU A 42 -24.17 33.86 -19.76
C LEU A 42 -24.60 32.52 -20.39
N ALA A 43 -25.61 32.55 -21.28
CA ALA A 43 -26.13 31.37 -21.97
C ALA A 43 -25.45 31.07 -23.33
N THR A 44 -24.38 31.78 -23.72
CA THR A 44 -23.86 31.74 -25.10
C THR A 44 -22.39 31.32 -25.27
N GLN A 45 -21.74 30.70 -24.28
CA GLN A 45 -20.38 30.15 -24.47
C GLN A 45 -20.14 28.70 -24.04
N THR A 46 -21.19 27.87 -24.04
CA THR A 46 -21.04 26.40 -24.08
C THR A 46 -21.84 25.83 -25.24
N LEU A 47 -21.25 25.82 -26.43
CA LEU A 47 -21.60 24.90 -27.53
C LEU A 47 -20.54 23.77 -27.47
N ASP A 48 -20.85 22.48 -27.42
CA ASP A 48 -21.83 21.76 -28.24
C ASP A 48 -22.56 20.61 -27.51
N TYR A 49 -23.85 20.53 -27.81
CA TYR A 49 -24.73 19.33 -27.89
C TYR A 49 -24.81 18.38 -26.67
N ASP A 50 -25.71 18.71 -25.73
CA ASP A 50 -26.33 17.71 -24.84
C ASP A 50 -27.79 17.45 -25.31
N PRO A 51 -28.09 16.31 -25.95
CA PRO A 51 -29.43 16.01 -26.44
C PRO A 51 -30.42 15.59 -25.34
N TYR A 52 -30.03 15.58 -24.06
CA TYR A 52 -30.89 15.09 -22.96
C TYR A 52 -31.27 16.13 -21.90
N ALA A 53 -30.97 17.41 -22.11
CA ALA A 53 -31.46 18.49 -21.23
C ALA A 53 -32.97 18.81 -21.39
N SER A 54 -33.73 18.07 -22.20
CA SER A 54 -35.09 18.44 -22.61
C SER A 54 -36.25 17.78 -21.83
N SER A 55 -36.02 17.09 -20.71
CA SER A 55 -37.13 16.52 -19.91
C SER A 55 -37.32 17.12 -18.51
N TYR A 56 -36.66 18.22 -18.16
CA TYR A 56 -37.03 18.97 -16.96
C TYR A 56 -38.07 20.04 -17.32
N ALA A 57 -39.09 20.09 -16.48
CA ALA A 57 -40.31 20.86 -16.62
C ALA A 57 -40.11 22.33 -17.02
N LYS A 58 -41.19 22.91 -17.56
CA LYS A 58 -41.32 24.33 -17.92
C LYS A 58 -40.77 25.24 -16.80
N PRO A 59 -40.09 26.35 -17.15
CA PRO A 59 -39.53 27.30 -16.19
C PRO A 59 -40.58 28.18 -15.47
N SER A 60 -41.73 27.61 -15.11
CA SER A 60 -42.86 28.30 -14.47
C SER A 60 -43.29 27.68 -13.12
N GLU A 61 -42.48 26.80 -12.52
CA GLU A 61 -42.70 26.23 -11.17
C GLU A 61 -41.49 26.44 -10.24
N PHE A 62 -40.82 27.60 -10.36
CA PHE A 62 -39.95 28.12 -9.29
C PHE A 62 -40.75 29.08 -8.40
N ASP A 63 -41.79 28.56 -7.76
CA ASP A 63 -42.45 29.11 -6.55
C ASP A 63 -42.32 27.94 -5.54
N ASP A 64 -41.61 28.00 -4.41
CA ASP A 64 -41.66 28.97 -3.33
C ASP A 64 -40.32 29.13 -2.57
N GLY A 65 -40.14 30.27 -1.91
CA GLY A 65 -38.94 30.75 -1.21
C GLY A 65 -38.52 30.05 0.10
N ASP A 66 -38.52 28.72 0.16
CA ASP A 66 -38.16 27.95 1.37
C ASP A 66 -36.66 27.58 1.50
N GLY A 67 -35.86 27.92 0.49
CA GLY A 67 -34.40 27.81 0.53
C GLY A 67 -33.81 26.39 0.36
N ALA A 68 -34.58 25.40 -0.12
CA ALA A 68 -34.12 24.03 -0.43
C ALA A 68 -33.02 23.97 -1.52
N LEU A 69 -32.09 23.00 -1.46
CA LEU A 69 -30.98 22.85 -2.42
C LEU A 69 -31.32 21.95 -3.61
N ARG A 70 -32.29 21.05 -3.44
CA ARG A 70 -32.72 20.09 -4.47
C ARG A 70 -34.25 20.03 -4.52
N SER A 71 -34.80 19.87 -5.73
CA SER A 71 -36.24 19.69 -5.93
C SER A 71 -36.74 18.34 -5.39
N GLY A 72 -38.00 18.32 -4.99
CA GLY A 72 -38.70 17.16 -4.43
C GLY A 72 -39.25 17.40 -3.02
N GLU A 73 -40.24 16.60 -2.62
CA GLU A 73 -40.83 16.67 -1.28
C GLU A 73 -39.80 16.24 -0.22
N THR A 74 -39.86 16.88 0.96
CA THR A 74 -39.08 16.46 2.13
C THR A 74 -39.44 15.04 2.54
N LEU A 75 -38.44 14.20 2.79
CA LEU A 75 -38.66 12.82 3.22
C LEU A 75 -39.34 12.80 4.61
N LYS A 76 -40.55 12.25 4.69
CA LYS A 76 -41.24 12.02 5.96
C LYS A 76 -40.49 10.91 6.71
N LEU A 77 -39.98 11.19 7.91
CA LEU A 77 -39.13 10.25 8.67
C LEU A 77 -39.78 8.90 8.99
N LEU A 78 -41.11 8.81 8.94
CA LEU A 78 -41.89 7.58 9.16
C LEU A 78 -42.35 6.90 7.86
N SER A 79 -41.93 7.38 6.69
CA SER A 79 -42.25 6.74 5.42
C SER A 79 -41.52 5.40 5.27
N LEU A 80 -42.05 4.49 4.44
CA LEU A 80 -41.40 3.20 4.16
C LEU A 80 -40.00 3.39 3.56
N GLU A 81 -39.83 4.41 2.72
CA GLU A 81 -38.53 4.78 2.13
C GLU A 81 -37.53 5.24 3.21
N ALA A 82 -37.99 6.06 4.17
CA ALA A 82 -37.17 6.47 5.31
C ALA A 82 -36.81 5.28 6.20
N VAL A 83 -37.75 4.37 6.46
CA VAL A 83 -37.48 3.12 7.20
C VAL A 83 -36.44 2.26 6.47
N GLY A 84 -36.52 2.17 5.14
CA GLY A 84 -35.55 1.45 4.31
C GLY A 84 -34.13 2.00 4.41
N LEU A 85 -33.97 3.32 4.56
CA LEU A 85 -32.66 3.96 4.75
C LEU A 85 -32.19 3.90 6.22
N LEU A 86 -33.08 4.17 7.18
CA LEU A 86 -32.77 4.15 8.61
C LEU A 86 -32.43 2.74 9.12
N SER A 87 -33.01 1.69 8.53
CA SER A 87 -32.64 0.30 8.84
C SER A 87 -31.17 0.02 8.52
N GLN A 88 -30.62 0.61 7.45
CA GLN A 88 -29.20 0.47 7.09
C GLN A 88 -28.31 1.08 8.17
N TYR A 89 -28.63 2.29 8.64
CA TYR A 89 -27.92 2.94 9.74
C TYR A 89 -28.04 2.15 11.04
N SER A 90 -29.22 1.57 11.32
CA SER A 90 -29.41 0.69 12.47
C SER A 90 -28.50 -0.54 12.41
N GLY A 91 -28.44 -1.21 11.25
CA GLY A 91 -27.53 -2.35 11.03
C GLY A 91 -26.07 -1.96 11.20
N VAL A 92 -25.64 -0.83 10.62
CA VAL A 92 -24.27 -0.31 10.77
C VAL A 92 -23.97 -0.03 12.24
N GLY A 93 -24.91 0.58 12.96
CA GLY A 93 -24.79 0.84 14.39
C GLY A 93 -24.53 -0.41 15.23
N ILE A 94 -25.25 -1.50 14.92
CA ILE A 94 -25.06 -2.79 15.59
C ILE A 94 -23.66 -3.33 15.29
N LEU A 95 -23.27 -3.48 14.02
CA LEU A 95 -21.98 -4.10 13.68
C LEU A 95 -20.77 -3.26 14.09
N PHE A 96 -20.87 -1.94 13.92
CA PHE A 96 -19.83 -0.99 14.30
C PHE A 96 -19.54 -1.02 15.81
N ASN A 97 -20.56 -1.29 16.64
CA ASN A 97 -20.38 -1.40 18.09
C ASN A 97 -20.02 -2.83 18.55
N THR A 98 -20.46 -3.87 17.85
CA THR A 98 -20.13 -5.26 18.23
C THR A 98 -18.64 -5.56 18.08
N PHE A 99 -18.02 -5.27 16.93
CA PHE A 99 -16.62 -5.69 16.71
C PHE A 99 -15.65 -5.06 17.72
N PRO A 100 -15.69 -3.75 18.02
CA PRO A 100 -14.87 -3.18 19.08
C PRO A 100 -15.23 -3.71 20.47
N ALA A 101 -16.51 -3.95 20.77
CA ALA A 101 -16.93 -4.47 22.07
C ALA A 101 -16.36 -5.87 22.36
N LEU A 102 -16.10 -6.69 21.33
CA LEU A 102 -15.49 -8.01 21.48
C LEU A 102 -13.98 -7.96 21.83
N ALA A 103 -13.30 -6.84 21.61
CA ALA A 103 -11.86 -6.68 21.84
C ALA A 103 -11.44 -7.10 23.26
N TYR A 104 -12.18 -6.61 24.27
CA TYR A 104 -11.88 -6.86 25.67
C TYR A 104 -12.28 -8.27 26.15
N PRO A 105 -13.55 -8.71 26.08
CA PRO A 105 -13.93 -10.04 26.57
C PRO A 105 -13.31 -11.17 25.74
N VAL A 106 -13.34 -11.10 24.40
CA VAL A 106 -12.92 -12.24 23.55
C VAL A 106 -11.42 -12.25 23.30
N PHE A 107 -10.85 -11.16 22.82
CA PHE A 107 -9.45 -11.17 22.41
C PHE A 107 -8.51 -10.99 23.61
N GLN A 108 -8.82 -10.08 24.54
CA GLN A 108 -7.98 -9.84 25.72
C GLN A 108 -8.16 -10.90 26.82
N ASN A 109 -9.40 -11.22 27.22
CA ASN A 109 -9.62 -12.11 28.38
C ASN A 109 -9.75 -13.59 27.99
N TYR A 110 -10.58 -13.92 26.99
CA TYR A 110 -10.82 -15.32 26.60
C TYR A 110 -9.63 -15.97 25.88
N LEU A 111 -9.06 -15.28 24.89
CA LEU A 111 -7.91 -15.77 24.12
C LEU A 111 -6.57 -15.38 24.74
N HIS A 112 -6.57 -14.49 25.73
CA HIS A 112 -5.37 -13.99 26.40
C HIS A 112 -4.33 -13.36 25.46
N MET A 113 -4.82 -12.60 24.46
CA MET A 113 -3.96 -11.84 23.57
C MET A 113 -3.35 -10.64 24.29
N GLN A 114 -2.11 -10.31 23.95
CA GLN A 114 -1.40 -9.19 24.56
C GLN A 114 -2.04 -7.86 24.15
N GLY A 115 -1.95 -6.83 25.01
CA GLY A 115 -2.63 -5.56 24.80
C GLY A 115 -2.34 -4.89 23.44
N TYR A 116 -1.13 -5.07 22.89
CA TYR A 116 -0.81 -4.60 21.54
C TYR A 116 -1.57 -5.39 20.46
N GLN A 117 -1.75 -6.71 20.60
CA GLN A 117 -2.45 -7.54 19.61
C GLN A 117 -3.94 -7.18 19.56
N VAL A 118 -4.52 -6.89 20.72
CA VAL A 118 -5.91 -6.40 20.84
C VAL A 118 -6.04 -5.01 20.23
N SER A 119 -5.07 -4.12 20.46
CA SER A 119 -5.02 -2.81 19.80
C SER A 119 -4.91 -2.93 18.27
N SER A 120 -4.16 -3.91 17.76
CA SER A 120 -4.02 -4.17 16.33
C SER A 120 -5.33 -4.69 15.71
N TYR A 121 -6.09 -5.52 16.44
CA TYR A 121 -7.43 -5.92 16.02
C TYR A 121 -8.36 -4.71 15.85
N THR A 122 -8.40 -3.82 16.84
CA THR A 122 -9.22 -2.60 16.77
C THR A 122 -8.79 -1.68 15.63
N ALA A 123 -7.49 -1.58 15.35
CA ALA A 123 -6.97 -0.83 14.21
C ALA A 123 -7.40 -1.45 12.86
N LEU A 124 -7.34 -2.77 12.75
CA LEU A 124 -7.71 -3.52 11.55
C LEU A 124 -9.19 -3.40 11.20
N ILE A 125 -10.09 -3.57 12.16
CA ILE A 125 -11.53 -3.37 11.91
C ILE A 125 -11.83 -1.92 11.52
N ASN A 126 -11.05 -0.96 12.00
CA ASN A 126 -11.20 0.46 11.65
C ASN A 126 -10.57 0.83 10.29
N LEU A 127 -9.70 -0.02 9.74
CA LEU A 127 -9.08 0.20 8.44
C LEU A 127 -10.11 0.36 7.32
N GLY A 128 -11.25 -0.34 7.40
CA GLY A 128 -12.32 -0.25 6.42
C GLY A 128 -12.83 1.18 6.21
N TRP A 129 -12.88 1.98 7.27
CA TRP A 129 -13.31 3.38 7.24
C TRP A 129 -12.34 4.30 6.48
N SER A 130 -11.09 3.87 6.27
CA SER A 130 -10.10 4.61 5.48
C SER A 130 -10.35 4.49 3.96
N PHE A 131 -11.06 3.43 3.53
CA PHE A 131 -11.39 3.21 2.12
C PHE A 131 -12.68 3.90 1.66
N LYS A 132 -13.33 4.63 2.57
CA LYS A 132 -14.63 5.28 2.34
C LYS A 132 -14.66 6.13 1.07
N ILE A 133 -13.58 6.90 0.82
CA ILE A 133 -13.46 7.77 -0.35
C ILE A 133 -13.58 7.02 -1.67
N PHE A 134 -13.02 5.81 -1.76
CA PHE A 134 -13.07 4.98 -2.96
C PHE A 134 -14.47 4.44 -3.19
N PHE A 135 -15.15 3.99 -2.12
CA PHE A 135 -16.55 3.53 -2.23
C PHE A 135 -17.50 4.67 -2.63
N GLY A 136 -17.28 5.89 -2.11
CA GLY A 136 -18.03 7.09 -2.52
C GLY A 136 -17.87 7.39 -4.02
N VAL A 137 -16.63 7.44 -4.52
CA VAL A 137 -16.35 7.65 -5.95
C VAL A 137 -16.91 6.51 -6.81
N LEU A 138 -16.76 5.26 -6.37
CA LEU A 138 -17.24 4.09 -7.10
C LEU A 138 -18.77 4.11 -7.25
N SER A 139 -19.47 4.42 -6.16
CA SER A 139 -20.93 4.53 -6.14
C SER A 139 -21.45 5.72 -6.94
N ASP A 140 -20.72 6.84 -6.97
CA ASP A 140 -21.08 8.00 -7.82
C ASP A 140 -20.89 7.71 -9.32
N CYS A 141 -19.82 6.98 -9.68
CA CYS A 141 -19.37 6.87 -11.08
C CYS A 141 -19.89 5.64 -11.84
N ILE A 142 -20.10 4.52 -11.15
CA ILE A 142 -20.35 3.22 -11.81
C ILE A 142 -21.75 2.72 -11.39
N PRO A 143 -22.82 3.12 -12.09
CA PRO A 143 -24.14 2.58 -11.81
C PRO A 143 -24.20 1.09 -12.20
N ILE A 144 -24.59 0.23 -11.26
CA ILE A 144 -24.80 -1.20 -11.50
C ILE A 144 -26.29 -1.39 -11.85
N PHE A 145 -26.59 -1.95 -13.02
CA PHE A 145 -27.96 -2.05 -13.55
C PHE A 145 -28.69 -0.70 -13.69
N GLY A 146 -27.95 0.40 -13.85
CA GLY A 146 -28.51 1.76 -13.91
C GLY A 146 -28.86 2.38 -12.55
N LEU A 147 -28.56 1.71 -11.45
CA LEU A 147 -28.73 2.20 -10.07
C LEU A 147 -27.35 2.51 -9.47
N GLN A 148 -27.20 3.69 -8.87
CA GLN A 148 -25.92 4.18 -8.32
C GLN A 148 -25.66 3.71 -6.88
N ARG A 149 -26.68 3.45 -6.07
CA ARG A 149 -26.55 3.32 -4.61
C ARG A 149 -26.96 1.96 -4.08
N ARG A 150 -28.19 1.54 -4.38
CA ARG A 150 -28.82 0.32 -3.87
C ARG A 150 -28.02 -0.96 -4.15
N PRO A 151 -27.41 -1.17 -5.34
CA PRO A 151 -26.58 -2.35 -5.58
C PRO A 151 -25.35 -2.42 -4.67
N TYR A 152 -24.71 -1.28 -4.38
CA TYR A 152 -23.54 -1.22 -3.48
C TYR A 152 -23.91 -1.51 -2.03
N ILE A 153 -25.11 -1.07 -1.60
CA ILE A 153 -25.65 -1.39 -0.27
C ILE A 153 -25.86 -2.90 -0.13
N ILE A 154 -26.54 -3.51 -1.09
CA ILE A 154 -26.81 -4.96 -1.08
C ILE A 154 -25.48 -5.73 -1.12
N LEU A 155 -24.55 -5.36 -2.00
CA LEU A 155 -23.23 -6.00 -2.09
C LEU A 155 -22.47 -5.91 -0.76
N GLY A 156 -22.47 -4.76 -0.11
CA GLY A 156 -21.79 -4.55 1.17
C GLY A 156 -22.34 -5.45 2.27
N TRP A 157 -23.66 -5.53 2.38
CA TRP A 157 -24.31 -6.41 3.35
C TRP A 157 -24.14 -7.90 3.02
N VAL A 158 -24.07 -8.29 1.76
CA VAL A 158 -23.79 -9.68 1.35
C VAL A 158 -22.37 -10.09 1.75
N ILE A 159 -21.37 -9.25 1.49
CA ILE A 159 -19.98 -9.48 1.94
C ILE A 159 -19.94 -9.61 3.45
N CYS A 160 -20.59 -8.68 4.16
CA CYS A 160 -20.64 -8.69 5.61
C CYS A 160 -21.32 -9.95 6.18
N ALA A 161 -22.46 -10.34 5.61
CA ALA A 161 -23.20 -11.54 6.00
C ALA A 161 -22.39 -12.81 5.75
N ALA A 162 -21.69 -12.91 4.61
CA ALA A 162 -20.85 -14.06 4.29
C ALA A 162 -19.70 -14.22 5.29
N CYS A 163 -19.03 -13.12 5.66
CA CYS A 163 -17.98 -13.14 6.67
C CYS A 163 -18.52 -13.49 8.07
N CYS A 164 -19.66 -12.92 8.47
CA CYS A 164 -20.28 -13.26 9.76
C CYS A 164 -20.75 -14.72 9.81
N ALA A 165 -21.28 -15.26 8.71
CA ALA A 165 -21.67 -16.67 8.60
C ALA A 165 -20.45 -17.59 8.72
N ALA A 166 -19.35 -17.27 8.02
CA ALA A 166 -18.10 -18.00 8.15
C ALA A 166 -17.61 -18.02 9.60
N MET A 167 -17.61 -16.88 10.30
CA MET A 167 -17.21 -16.81 11.71
C MET A 167 -18.17 -17.53 12.66
N ALA A 168 -19.46 -17.60 12.32
CA ALA A 168 -20.47 -18.30 13.13
C ALA A 168 -20.37 -19.83 13.01
N PHE A 169 -20.09 -20.35 11.81
CA PHE A 169 -20.02 -21.79 11.54
C PHE A 169 -18.62 -22.39 11.73
N MET A 170 -17.58 -21.57 11.82
CA MET A 170 -16.24 -22.03 12.15
C MET A 170 -16.13 -22.35 13.66
N PRO A 171 -15.47 -23.47 14.04
CA PRO A 171 -15.25 -23.80 15.44
C PRO A 171 -14.32 -22.74 16.07
N PHE A 172 -14.79 -22.11 17.14
CA PHE A 172 -14.00 -21.15 17.90
C PHE A 172 -12.97 -21.89 18.78
N ALA A 173 -11.80 -21.30 18.97
CA ALA A 173 -10.73 -21.91 19.77
C ALA A 173 -11.13 -22.05 21.25
N ALA A 174 -10.55 -23.04 21.93
CA ALA A 174 -10.77 -23.25 23.37
C ALA A 174 -10.19 -22.07 24.20
N PRO A 175 -10.83 -21.69 25.33
CA PRO A 175 -10.39 -20.57 26.16
C PRO A 175 -9.00 -20.80 26.75
N TYR A 176 -8.31 -19.72 27.10
CA TYR A 176 -7.00 -19.78 27.76
C TYR A 176 -7.08 -20.46 29.14
N TYR A 177 -8.08 -20.10 29.94
CA TYR A 177 -8.35 -20.73 31.24
C TYR A 177 -9.44 -21.81 31.10
N GLY A 178 -9.09 -23.05 31.40
CA GLY A 178 -10.01 -24.19 31.37
C GLY A 178 -10.84 -24.38 32.65
N SER A 179 -10.53 -23.67 33.75
CA SER A 179 -11.26 -23.76 35.01
C SER A 179 -11.22 -22.46 35.82
N HIS A 180 -12.31 -22.19 36.56
CA HIS A 180 -12.47 -21.04 37.44
C HIS A 180 -11.43 -21.00 38.58
N THR A 181 -10.93 -22.16 39.03
CA THR A 181 -9.97 -22.23 40.15
C THR A 181 -8.58 -21.71 39.82
N VAL A 182 -8.23 -21.63 38.52
CA VAL A 182 -6.92 -21.22 38.01
C VAL A 182 -6.95 -19.78 37.48
N ALA A 183 -8.13 -19.25 37.14
CA ALA A 183 -8.31 -17.90 36.63
C ALA A 183 -7.88 -16.85 37.67
N GLY A 184 -7.03 -15.89 37.27
CA GLY A 184 -6.60 -14.78 38.12
C GLY A 184 -5.52 -15.08 39.17
N ARG A 185 -5.05 -16.34 39.29
CA ARG A 185 -3.91 -16.67 40.17
C ARG A 185 -2.57 -16.33 39.50
N PRO A 186 -1.59 -15.77 40.23
CA PRO A 186 -0.24 -15.58 39.71
C PRO A 186 0.36 -16.93 39.28
N ARG A 187 1.06 -16.94 38.15
CA ARG A 187 1.65 -18.18 37.58
C ARG A 187 2.63 -18.87 38.53
N GLU A 188 3.24 -18.11 39.44
CA GLU A 188 4.17 -18.58 40.47
C GLU A 188 3.49 -19.47 41.54
N ASN A 189 2.18 -19.35 41.71
CA ASN A 189 1.40 -20.09 42.71
C ASN A 189 0.72 -21.35 42.14
N LEU A 190 1.00 -21.72 40.89
CA LEU A 190 0.35 -22.83 40.18
C LEU A 190 1.32 -24.00 39.98
N THR A 191 0.82 -25.23 40.13
CA THR A 191 1.61 -26.44 39.92
C THR A 191 1.77 -26.74 38.42
N ASP A 192 2.92 -27.24 37.98
CA ASP A 192 3.17 -27.53 36.54
C ASP A 192 2.13 -28.48 35.91
N THR A 193 1.56 -29.39 36.71
CA THR A 193 0.49 -30.31 36.30
C THR A 193 -0.86 -29.60 36.08
N GLU A 194 -1.15 -28.55 36.86
CA GLU A 194 -2.35 -27.72 36.71
C GLU A 194 -2.22 -26.81 35.49
N ILE A 195 -1.01 -26.29 35.23
CA ILE A 195 -0.68 -25.49 34.04
C ILE A 195 -0.91 -26.31 32.77
N ALA A 196 -0.38 -27.53 32.69
CA ALA A 196 -0.52 -28.38 31.50
C ALA A 196 -1.97 -28.80 31.22
N LYS A 197 -2.82 -28.90 32.25
CA LYS A 197 -4.21 -29.38 32.13
C LYS A 197 -5.23 -28.28 31.92
N TYR A 198 -5.03 -27.12 32.55
CA TYR A 198 -6.03 -26.03 32.60
C TYR A 198 -5.60 -24.75 31.90
N ILE A 199 -4.36 -24.65 31.37
CA ILE A 199 -3.88 -23.47 30.65
C ILE A 199 -3.59 -23.81 29.18
N ASN A 200 -4.39 -23.24 28.28
CA ASN A 200 -4.19 -23.36 26.84
C ASN A 200 -3.26 -22.25 26.32
N THR A 201 -1.97 -22.54 26.21
CA THR A 201 -0.97 -21.58 25.71
C THR A 201 -1.07 -21.27 24.21
N GLU A 202 -1.82 -22.05 23.44
CA GLU A 202 -2.02 -21.81 21.99
C GLU A 202 -3.22 -20.90 21.67
N ALA A 203 -4.10 -20.63 22.66
CA ALA A 203 -5.28 -19.78 22.47
C ALA A 203 -4.96 -18.43 21.77
N PRO A 204 -3.91 -17.66 22.15
CA PRO A 204 -3.61 -16.38 21.52
C PRO A 204 -3.20 -16.47 20.04
N ARG A 205 -2.74 -17.64 19.56
CA ARG A 205 -2.26 -17.83 18.17
C ARG A 205 -3.38 -18.21 17.20
N SER A 206 -4.53 -18.65 17.71
CA SER A 206 -5.63 -19.22 16.93
C SER A 206 -6.60 -18.20 16.31
N SER A 207 -6.44 -16.91 16.60
CA SER A 207 -7.44 -15.87 16.30
C SER A 207 -7.29 -15.15 14.95
N GLY A 208 -6.18 -15.38 14.23
CA GLY A 208 -5.82 -14.61 13.04
C GLY A 208 -6.88 -14.60 11.93
N LEU A 209 -7.52 -15.76 11.66
CA LEU A 209 -8.55 -15.86 10.62
C LEU A 209 -9.83 -15.08 10.99
N ILE A 210 -10.22 -15.09 12.26
CA ILE A 210 -11.41 -14.35 12.76
C ILE A 210 -11.17 -12.84 12.70
N ILE A 211 -9.93 -12.41 12.98
CA ILE A 211 -9.51 -11.01 12.85
C ILE A 211 -9.62 -10.54 11.39
N VAL A 212 -9.11 -11.33 10.44
CA VAL A 212 -9.19 -11.01 9.00
C VAL A 212 -10.64 -11.01 8.52
N LEU A 213 -11.46 -11.99 8.91
CA LEU A 213 -12.88 -12.02 8.55
C LEU A 213 -13.65 -10.84 9.15
N SER A 214 -13.32 -10.40 10.37
CA SER A 214 -13.89 -9.19 10.98
C SER A 214 -13.49 -7.92 10.22
N MET A 215 -12.25 -7.84 9.72
CA MET A 215 -11.79 -6.73 8.86
C MET A 215 -12.57 -6.68 7.54
N VAL A 216 -12.74 -7.82 6.87
CA VAL A 216 -13.49 -7.89 5.59
C VAL A 216 -14.99 -7.61 5.81
N ALA A 217 -15.56 -8.11 6.90
CA ALA A 217 -16.92 -7.75 7.30
C ALA A 217 -17.06 -6.23 7.52
N SER A 218 -16.05 -5.59 8.13
CA SER A 218 -16.00 -4.15 8.32
C SER A 218 -15.99 -3.37 7.01
N LEU A 219 -15.14 -3.78 6.06
CA LEU A 219 -15.16 -3.23 4.70
C LEU A 219 -16.54 -3.36 4.03
N GLY A 220 -17.24 -4.48 4.24
CA GLY A 220 -18.57 -4.73 3.72
C GLY A 220 -19.62 -3.73 4.21
N TYR A 221 -19.80 -3.59 5.52
CA TYR A 221 -20.79 -2.63 6.04
C TYR A 221 -20.35 -1.16 5.81
N VAL A 222 -19.05 -0.87 5.75
CA VAL A 222 -18.56 0.48 5.39
C VAL A 222 -18.93 0.82 3.94
N MET A 223 -18.79 -0.11 3.00
CA MET A 223 -19.26 0.11 1.63
C MET A 223 -20.77 0.41 1.60
N ALA A 224 -21.58 -0.33 2.37
CA ALA A 224 -23.01 -0.08 2.46
C ALA A 224 -23.32 1.31 3.05
N VAL A 225 -22.67 1.71 4.14
CA VAL A 225 -22.92 3.03 4.76
C VAL A 225 -22.48 4.17 3.85
N THR A 226 -21.42 4.00 3.03
CA THR A 226 -21.00 5.06 2.10
C THR A 226 -22.07 5.42 1.06
N ALA A 227 -22.73 4.40 0.52
CA ALA A 227 -23.82 4.59 -0.43
C ALA A 227 -25.08 5.15 0.27
N CYS A 228 -25.32 4.76 1.53
CA CYS A 228 -26.38 5.35 2.36
C CYS A 228 -26.12 6.83 2.66
N ASP A 229 -24.89 7.19 3.00
CA ASP A 229 -24.47 8.58 3.27
C ASP A 229 -24.68 9.47 2.04
N ALA A 230 -24.44 8.95 0.84
CA ALA A 230 -24.73 9.67 -0.40
C ALA A 230 -26.24 9.93 -0.57
N MET A 231 -27.10 8.93 -0.37
CA MET A 231 -28.56 9.12 -0.42
C MET A 231 -29.08 10.04 0.68
N ALA A 232 -28.52 9.92 1.88
CA ALA A 232 -28.79 10.80 3.00
C ALA A 232 -28.57 12.28 2.67
N VAL A 233 -27.49 12.61 1.94
CA VAL A 233 -27.25 13.96 1.44
C VAL A 233 -28.34 14.38 0.46
N GLN A 234 -28.74 13.50 -0.46
CA GLN A 234 -29.79 13.80 -1.45
C GLN A 234 -31.13 14.13 -0.78
N TYR A 235 -31.52 13.38 0.26
CA TYR A 235 -32.73 13.66 1.03
C TYR A 235 -32.58 14.91 1.89
N ALA A 236 -31.43 15.14 2.52
CA ALA A 236 -31.18 16.34 3.33
C ALA A 236 -31.19 17.62 2.48
N GLN A 237 -30.77 17.57 1.22
CA GLN A 237 -30.81 18.71 0.30
C GLN A 237 -32.24 19.13 -0.08
N ARG A 238 -33.23 18.25 0.07
CA ARG A 238 -34.66 18.58 -0.11
C ARG A 238 -35.27 19.29 1.10
N GLU A 239 -34.59 19.30 2.25
CA GLU A 239 -35.07 19.98 3.46
C GLU A 239 -35.00 21.52 3.33
N PRO A 240 -36.02 22.25 3.83
CA PRO A 240 -35.99 23.71 3.88
C PRO A 240 -34.87 24.20 4.79
N LEU A 241 -34.38 25.43 4.58
CA LEU A 241 -33.17 25.94 5.24
C LEU A 241 -33.21 25.84 6.78
N GLU A 242 -34.38 26.10 7.38
CA GLU A 242 -34.58 26.08 8.83
C GLU A 242 -34.50 24.67 9.45
N ALA A 243 -34.90 23.64 8.69
CA ALA A 243 -34.96 22.24 9.14
C ALA A 243 -33.80 21.39 8.63
N ARG A 244 -32.97 21.92 7.72
CA ARG A 244 -31.89 21.18 7.07
C ARG A 244 -30.88 20.63 8.07
N GLY A 245 -30.55 19.35 7.93
CA GLY A 245 -29.71 18.60 8.87
C GLY A 245 -30.54 17.73 9.82
N ARG A 246 -31.87 17.80 9.76
CA ARG A 246 -32.75 16.93 10.55
C ARG A 246 -32.65 15.48 10.09
N MET A 247 -32.57 15.24 8.78
CA MET A 247 -32.30 13.91 8.25
C MET A 247 -30.96 13.35 8.76
N GLN A 248 -29.88 14.14 8.66
CA GLN A 248 -28.54 13.79 9.18
C GLN A 248 -28.52 13.52 10.69
N THR A 249 -29.28 14.28 11.45
CA THR A 249 -29.37 14.03 12.89
C THR A 249 -30.11 12.71 13.16
N THR A 250 -31.18 12.45 12.41
CA THR A 250 -32.00 11.26 12.59
C THR A 250 -31.24 9.98 12.22
N MET A 251 -30.47 9.98 11.13
CA MET A 251 -29.69 8.80 10.74
C MET A 251 -28.62 8.46 11.80
N TYR A 252 -27.93 9.47 12.34
CA TYR A 252 -26.88 9.25 13.33
C TYR A 252 -27.46 8.90 14.69
N PHE A 253 -28.60 9.49 15.06
CA PHE A 253 -29.37 9.04 16.21
C PHE A 253 -29.73 7.55 16.10
N VAL A 254 -30.29 7.10 14.98
CA VAL A 254 -30.67 5.68 14.79
C VAL A 254 -29.44 4.77 14.84
N ARG A 255 -28.34 5.14 14.17
CA ARG A 255 -27.08 4.38 14.17
C ARG A 255 -26.52 4.22 15.58
N ASP A 256 -26.41 5.32 16.32
CA ASP A 256 -25.72 5.29 17.61
C ASP A 256 -26.63 4.70 18.70
N PHE A 257 -27.96 4.87 18.57
CA PHE A 257 -28.95 4.23 19.45
C PHE A 257 -29.01 2.71 19.26
N SER A 258 -29.00 2.21 18.02
CA SER A 258 -28.98 0.76 17.77
C SER A 258 -27.67 0.11 18.25
N GLY A 259 -26.59 0.89 18.34
CA GLY A 259 -25.31 0.51 18.95
C GLY A 259 -25.40 0.11 20.42
N MET A 260 -26.50 0.40 21.12
CA MET A 260 -26.74 -0.04 22.49
C MET A 260 -26.99 -1.56 22.61
N VAL A 261 -27.70 -2.15 21.63
CA VAL A 261 -28.03 -3.59 21.60
C VAL A 261 -26.78 -4.48 21.73
N PRO A 262 -25.72 -4.28 20.93
CA PRO A 262 -24.52 -5.11 21.06
C PRO A 262 -23.74 -4.86 22.35
N GLN A 263 -23.74 -3.65 22.92
CA GLN A 263 -23.09 -3.41 24.21
C GLN A 263 -23.78 -4.16 25.34
N ILE A 264 -25.13 -4.21 25.33
CA ILE A 264 -25.90 -5.03 26.29
C ILE A 264 -25.61 -6.52 26.07
N LEU A 265 -25.65 -6.98 24.82
CA LEU A 265 -25.40 -8.37 24.47
C LEU A 265 -24.00 -8.82 24.90
N VAL A 266 -22.96 -8.07 24.56
CA VAL A 266 -21.58 -8.43 24.91
C VAL A 266 -21.34 -8.22 26.40
N GLY A 267 -21.77 -7.10 26.97
CA GLY A 267 -21.50 -6.75 28.38
C GLY A 267 -22.18 -7.66 29.39
N PHE A 268 -23.44 -8.05 29.16
CA PHE A 268 -24.18 -8.91 30.10
C PHE A 268 -24.10 -10.39 29.74
N CYS A 269 -24.05 -10.75 28.45
CA CYS A 269 -24.08 -12.15 28.04
C CYS A 269 -22.69 -12.78 27.85
N MET A 270 -21.60 -12.01 27.92
CA MET A 270 -20.21 -12.50 27.86
C MET A 270 -19.42 -12.15 29.13
N ASN A 271 -19.95 -12.52 30.29
CA ASN A 271 -19.41 -12.14 31.60
C ASN A 271 -19.08 -13.35 32.51
N ASP A 272 -18.77 -14.50 31.91
CA ASP A 272 -18.24 -15.67 32.63
C ASP A 272 -16.77 -15.48 33.04
N TYR A 273 -16.23 -16.34 33.91
CA TYR A 273 -14.82 -16.30 34.34
C TYR A 273 -13.87 -16.37 33.14
N ARG A 274 -14.27 -17.04 32.05
CA ARG A 274 -13.51 -17.10 30.78
C ARG A 274 -13.33 -15.74 30.13
N TYR A 275 -14.24 -14.80 30.38
CA TYR A 275 -14.23 -13.43 29.85
C TYR A 275 -13.80 -12.39 30.90
N GLY A 276 -13.40 -12.82 32.10
CA GLY A 276 -13.00 -11.95 33.21
C GLY A 276 -14.16 -11.43 34.06
N GLY A 277 -15.33 -12.05 33.97
CA GLY A 277 -16.52 -11.71 34.76
C GLY A 277 -16.80 -12.68 35.90
N SER A 278 -17.91 -12.44 36.60
CA SER A 278 -18.31 -13.17 37.82
C SER A 278 -19.53 -14.09 37.62
N PHE A 279 -20.07 -14.20 36.41
CA PHE A 279 -21.25 -15.03 36.17
C PHE A 279 -20.84 -16.50 35.92
N ASP A 280 -21.73 -17.43 36.26
CA ASP A 280 -21.50 -18.86 35.99
C ASP A 280 -21.88 -19.29 34.56
N TRP A 281 -22.46 -18.37 33.78
CA TRP A 281 -22.94 -18.62 32.42
C TRP A 281 -22.49 -17.51 31.47
N ALA A 282 -22.23 -17.87 30.21
CA ALA A 282 -22.03 -16.93 29.13
C ALA A 282 -22.29 -17.56 27.76
N ILE A 283 -22.55 -16.71 26.78
CA ILE A 283 -22.72 -17.07 25.37
C ILE A 283 -21.35 -17.27 24.71
N SER A 284 -21.28 -18.19 23.73
CA SER A 284 -20.06 -18.42 22.95
C SER A 284 -19.81 -17.30 21.91
N PRO A 285 -18.56 -17.00 21.53
CA PRO A 285 -18.28 -15.95 20.55
C PRO A 285 -18.90 -16.24 19.17
N SER A 286 -18.95 -17.51 18.75
CA SER A 286 -19.59 -17.95 17.50
C SER A 286 -21.08 -17.59 17.44
N THR A 287 -21.78 -17.68 18.59
CA THR A 287 -23.21 -17.31 18.66
C THR A 287 -23.41 -15.82 18.42
N VAL A 288 -22.51 -14.96 18.91
CA VAL A 288 -22.57 -13.51 18.67
C VAL A 288 -22.43 -13.19 17.18
N TYR A 289 -21.49 -13.84 16.48
CA TYR A 289 -21.36 -13.70 15.02
C TYR A 289 -22.60 -14.21 14.27
N GLY A 290 -23.24 -15.28 14.76
CA GLY A 290 -24.50 -15.79 14.23
C GLY A 290 -25.66 -14.79 14.38
N ILE A 291 -25.75 -14.12 15.53
CA ILE A 291 -26.76 -13.07 15.77
C ILE A 291 -26.60 -11.89 14.79
N LEU A 292 -25.36 -11.56 14.39
CA LEU A 292 -25.09 -10.50 13.40
C LEU A 292 -25.64 -10.78 11.99
N LEU A 293 -26.03 -12.02 11.68
CA LEU A 293 -26.72 -12.33 10.41
C LEU A 293 -28.12 -11.71 10.34
N ILE A 294 -28.79 -11.52 11.47
CA ILE A 294 -30.13 -10.93 11.55
C ILE A 294 -30.13 -9.49 11.00
N PRO A 295 -29.33 -8.54 11.54
CA PRO A 295 -29.30 -7.18 11.00
C PRO A 295 -28.83 -7.15 9.55
N CYS A 296 -27.87 -8.00 9.13
CA CYS A 296 -27.46 -8.07 7.73
C CYS A 296 -28.62 -8.49 6.81
N GLY A 297 -29.38 -9.52 7.18
CA GLY A 297 -30.54 -9.98 6.43
C GLY A 297 -31.65 -8.94 6.36
N VAL A 298 -31.98 -8.29 7.48
CA VAL A 298 -32.95 -7.19 7.52
C VAL A 298 -32.52 -6.03 6.61
N CYS A 299 -31.24 -5.65 6.63
CA CYS A 299 -30.72 -4.59 5.78
C CYS A 299 -30.82 -4.94 4.29
N ILE A 300 -30.49 -6.18 3.89
CA ILE A 300 -30.65 -6.65 2.51
C ILE A 300 -32.12 -6.61 2.07
N LEU A 301 -33.03 -7.10 2.92
CA LEU A 301 -34.47 -7.11 2.61
C LEU A 301 -35.03 -5.69 2.49
N THR A 302 -34.71 -4.82 3.43
CA THR A 302 -35.18 -3.42 3.41
C THR A 302 -34.57 -2.62 2.25
N ALA A 303 -33.29 -2.85 1.90
CA ALA A 303 -32.67 -2.27 0.71
C ALA A 303 -33.33 -2.77 -0.60
N THR A 304 -33.84 -4.00 -0.61
CA THR A 304 -34.46 -4.59 -1.80
C THR A 304 -35.93 -4.20 -1.96
N PHE A 305 -36.69 -4.07 -0.88
CA PHE A 305 -38.14 -3.87 -0.96
C PHE A 305 -38.61 -2.46 -0.58
N LEU A 306 -37.89 -1.76 0.30
CA LEU A 306 -38.34 -0.47 0.84
C LEU A 306 -37.59 0.73 0.25
N MET A 307 -36.34 0.55 -0.18
CA MET A 307 -35.56 1.65 -0.77
C MET A 307 -35.93 1.91 -2.23
N VAL A 308 -36.24 3.17 -2.51
CA VAL A 308 -36.56 3.68 -3.84
C VAL A 308 -35.36 4.45 -4.37
N GLU A 309 -34.92 4.11 -5.58
CA GLU A 309 -33.83 4.80 -6.26
C GLU A 309 -34.18 4.99 -7.74
N GLU A 310 -33.96 6.20 -8.26
CA GLU A 310 -34.16 6.55 -9.66
C GLU A 310 -32.99 6.05 -10.52
N LYS A 311 -33.28 5.59 -11.74
CA LYS A 311 -32.24 5.16 -12.66
C LYS A 311 -31.47 6.36 -13.21
N VAL A 312 -30.13 6.29 -13.17
CA VAL A 312 -29.25 7.37 -13.64
C VAL A 312 -28.40 6.89 -14.82
N LEU A 313 -28.19 7.78 -15.81
CA LEU A 313 -27.34 7.50 -16.97
C LEU A 313 -25.86 7.53 -16.59
N VAL A 314 -25.03 6.75 -17.28
CA VAL A 314 -23.59 6.62 -17.00
C VAL A 314 -22.86 7.95 -17.22
N LEU A 315 -22.21 8.48 -16.19
CA LEU A 315 -21.34 9.65 -16.31
C LEU A 315 -19.98 9.25 -16.89
N HIS A 316 -19.43 10.05 -17.81
CA HIS A 316 -18.06 9.87 -18.26
C HIS A 316 -17.09 10.11 -17.09
N PHE A 317 -16.44 9.05 -16.60
CA PHE A 317 -15.55 9.06 -15.44
C PHE A 317 -14.47 10.17 -15.47
N SER A 318 -13.93 10.49 -16.66
CA SER A 318 -12.96 11.57 -16.84
C SER A 318 -13.55 12.95 -16.52
N GLN A 319 -14.79 13.20 -16.96
CA GLN A 319 -15.48 14.46 -16.70
C GLN A 319 -15.88 14.57 -15.22
N TYR A 320 -16.29 13.46 -14.61
CA TYR A 320 -16.54 13.40 -13.17
C TYR A 320 -15.29 13.76 -12.37
N LEU A 321 -14.14 13.14 -12.66
CA LEU A 321 -12.88 13.45 -11.97
C LEU A 321 -12.44 14.90 -12.18
N LYS A 322 -12.68 15.47 -13.37
CA LYS A 322 -12.41 16.89 -13.65
C LYS A 322 -13.28 17.80 -12.79
N ASN A 323 -14.57 17.50 -12.66
CA ASN A 323 -15.51 18.26 -11.83
C ASN A 323 -15.16 18.13 -10.33
N LEU A 324 -14.85 16.92 -9.86
CA LEU A 324 -14.41 16.68 -8.49
C LEU A 324 -13.11 17.43 -8.18
N TRP A 325 -12.15 17.43 -9.10
CA TRP A 325 -10.91 18.20 -8.98
C TRP A 325 -11.16 19.71 -8.89
N GLN A 326 -12.09 20.25 -9.69
CA GLN A 326 -12.48 21.65 -9.60
C GLN A 326 -13.15 21.98 -8.25
N LEU A 327 -13.98 21.07 -7.72
CA LEU A 327 -14.61 21.22 -6.42
C LEU A 327 -13.57 21.21 -5.28
N MET A 328 -12.56 20.35 -5.35
CA MET A 328 -11.45 20.32 -4.38
C MET A 328 -10.63 21.61 -4.35
N GLN A 329 -10.54 22.33 -5.47
CA GLN A 329 -9.85 23.63 -5.55
C GLN A 329 -10.65 24.78 -4.93
N LEU A 330 -11.96 24.59 -4.74
CA LEU A 330 -12.83 25.63 -4.22
C LEU A 330 -12.50 25.92 -2.75
N ARG A 331 -12.46 27.21 -2.40
CA ARG A 331 -12.12 27.67 -1.04
C ARG A 331 -12.87 26.93 0.07
N VAL A 332 -14.18 26.82 -0.07
CA VAL A 332 -15.05 26.16 0.93
C VAL A 332 -14.66 24.70 1.17
N MET A 333 -14.18 23.99 0.15
CA MET A 333 -13.93 22.56 0.22
C MET A 333 -12.60 22.26 0.92
N TRP A 334 -11.49 22.82 0.46
CA TRP A 334 -10.20 22.57 1.10
C TRP A 334 -10.12 23.17 2.52
N GLN A 335 -10.77 24.31 2.77
CA GLN A 335 -10.82 24.90 4.12
C GLN A 335 -11.52 23.96 5.11
N PHE A 336 -12.67 23.43 4.71
CA PHE A 336 -13.44 22.55 5.56
C PHE A 336 -12.76 21.19 5.76
N CYS A 337 -12.17 20.61 4.71
CA CYS A 337 -11.38 19.38 4.86
C CYS A 337 -10.14 19.59 5.74
N ALA A 338 -9.45 20.73 5.63
CA ALA A 338 -8.33 21.07 6.51
C ALA A 338 -8.79 21.26 7.96
N PHE A 339 -9.93 21.92 8.19
CA PHE A 339 -10.54 22.02 9.51
C PHE A 339 -10.80 20.63 10.11
N GLN A 340 -11.42 19.73 9.33
CA GLN A 340 -11.72 18.37 9.78
C GLN A 340 -10.48 17.58 10.16
N LEU A 341 -9.39 17.70 9.39
CA LEU A 341 -8.15 17.01 9.72
C LEU A 341 -7.47 17.62 10.96
N LEU A 342 -7.30 18.94 10.99
CA LEU A 342 -6.51 19.62 12.03
C LEU A 342 -7.26 19.70 13.36
N ASN A 343 -8.53 20.10 13.35
CA ASN A 343 -9.33 20.20 14.56
C ASN A 343 -9.56 18.82 15.20
N GLN A 344 -9.89 17.80 14.40
CA GLN A 344 -10.07 16.44 14.93
C GLN A 344 -8.74 15.85 15.44
N ALA A 345 -7.59 16.16 14.83
CA ALA A 345 -6.30 15.67 15.32
C ALA A 345 -5.96 16.25 16.70
N PHE A 346 -6.33 17.51 16.97
CA PHE A 346 -6.09 18.14 18.27
C PHE A 346 -7.10 17.70 19.32
N ILE A 347 -8.37 17.51 18.95
CA ILE A 347 -9.41 17.03 19.87
C ILE A 347 -9.22 15.54 20.22
N ALA A 348 -8.77 14.73 19.28
CA ALA A 348 -8.44 13.31 19.49
C ALA A 348 -7.10 13.10 20.22
N PHE A 349 -6.36 14.16 20.54
CA PHE A 349 -5.13 14.08 21.32
C PHE A 349 -5.47 13.71 22.77
N ASP A 350 -5.24 12.47 23.17
CA ASP A 350 -5.54 11.96 24.51
C ASP A 350 -4.26 11.46 25.22
N THR A 351 -4.41 10.62 26.23
CA THR A 351 -3.31 10.05 27.01
C THR A 351 -3.35 8.53 26.99
N THR A 352 -2.18 7.90 27.00
CA THR A 352 -2.00 6.45 27.10
C THR A 352 -2.35 5.89 28.48
N VAL A 353 -2.45 6.76 29.48
CA VAL A 353 -2.57 6.34 30.88
C VAL A 353 -4.01 6.05 31.35
N SER A 354 -5.01 6.54 30.60
CA SER A 354 -6.42 6.38 30.98
C SER A 354 -6.85 4.90 31.13
N SER A 355 -6.32 3.99 30.30
CA SER A 355 -6.62 2.56 30.37
C SER A 355 -5.93 1.87 31.57
N PRO A 356 -4.61 2.05 31.79
CA PRO A 356 -3.95 1.56 33.00
C PRO A 356 -4.52 2.10 34.31
N ILE A 357 -4.97 3.36 34.38
CA ILE A 357 -5.63 3.88 35.60
C ILE A 357 -6.91 3.08 35.89
N ALA A 358 -7.73 2.82 34.88
CA ALA A 358 -8.97 2.06 35.05
C ALA A 358 -8.71 0.60 35.49
N SER A 359 -7.73 -0.09 34.88
CA SER A 359 -7.48 -1.51 35.15
C SER A 359 -6.61 -1.78 36.38
N THR A 360 -5.54 -0.99 36.57
CA THR A 360 -4.51 -1.23 37.61
C THR A 360 -4.76 -0.47 38.90
N LEU A 361 -5.31 0.75 38.83
CA LEU A 361 -5.55 1.58 40.03
C LEU A 361 -6.96 1.38 40.59
N LEU A 362 -7.97 1.29 39.71
CA LEU A 362 -9.39 1.21 40.10
C LEU A 362 -10.02 -0.18 39.97
N HIS A 363 -9.33 -1.13 39.34
CA HIS A 363 -9.82 -2.51 39.10
C HIS A 363 -11.26 -2.56 38.56
N VAL A 364 -11.55 -1.70 37.59
CA VAL A 364 -12.92 -1.53 37.05
C VAL A 364 -13.48 -2.85 36.54
N GLN A 365 -14.66 -3.22 37.03
CA GLN A 365 -15.34 -4.44 36.59
C GLN A 365 -15.93 -4.29 35.17
N PRO A 366 -15.91 -5.35 34.33
CA PRO A 366 -16.46 -5.28 32.98
C PRO A 366 -17.94 -4.90 32.95
N VAL A 367 -18.76 -5.41 33.88
CA VAL A 367 -20.19 -5.07 33.98
C VAL A 367 -20.40 -3.60 34.32
N ALA A 368 -19.58 -3.03 35.20
CA ALA A 368 -19.64 -1.62 35.56
C ALA A 368 -19.28 -0.74 34.35
N ASP A 369 -18.16 -1.04 33.67
CA ASP A 369 -17.73 -0.29 32.47
C ASP A 369 -18.79 -0.33 31.35
N GLN A 370 -19.38 -1.51 31.11
CA GLN A 370 -20.41 -1.68 30.08
C GLN A 370 -21.73 -1.01 30.45
N SER A 371 -22.13 -1.05 31.72
CA SER A 371 -23.35 -0.35 32.19
C SER A 371 -23.23 1.16 32.01
N PHE A 372 -22.08 1.75 32.37
CA PHE A 372 -21.81 3.18 32.16
C PHE A 372 -21.62 3.54 30.68
N THR A 373 -21.13 2.61 29.85
CA THR A 373 -21.08 2.77 28.40
C THR A 373 -22.48 2.83 27.79
N VAL A 374 -23.39 1.94 28.20
CA VAL A 374 -24.80 1.96 27.78
C VAL A 374 -25.48 3.27 28.21
N LEU A 375 -25.27 3.70 29.45
CA LEU A 375 -25.76 5.00 29.93
C LEU A 375 -25.17 6.17 29.10
N GLY A 376 -23.90 6.07 28.72
CA GLY A 376 -23.23 7.03 27.85
C GLY A 376 -23.86 7.10 26.47
N ILE A 377 -24.20 5.97 25.86
CA ILE A 377 -24.90 5.92 24.56
C ILE A 377 -26.28 6.58 24.67
N PHE A 378 -27.00 6.35 25.77
CA PHE A 378 -28.30 7.00 26.00
C PHE A 378 -28.15 8.53 26.11
N LEU A 379 -27.15 9.02 26.86
CA LEU A 379 -26.86 10.45 26.96
C LEU A 379 -26.41 11.05 25.63
N TYR A 380 -25.56 10.34 24.89
CA TYR A 380 -25.08 10.76 23.58
C TYR A 380 -26.24 10.94 22.58
N THR A 381 -27.09 9.91 22.46
CA THR A 381 -28.23 9.91 21.54
C THR A 381 -29.33 10.88 21.97
N GLY A 382 -29.59 11.02 23.27
CA GLY A 382 -30.48 12.06 23.82
C GLY A 382 -29.99 13.47 23.50
N THR A 383 -28.67 13.69 23.52
CA THR A 383 -28.05 14.97 23.12
C THR A 383 -28.20 15.21 21.63
N MET A 384 -27.94 14.20 20.79
CA MET A 384 -28.17 14.30 19.34
C MET A 384 -29.62 14.66 18.99
N PHE A 385 -30.59 13.99 19.63
CA PHE A 385 -32.00 14.29 19.47
C PHE A 385 -32.32 15.75 19.84
N SER A 386 -31.75 16.23 20.96
CA SER A 386 -31.91 17.61 21.41
C SER A 386 -31.30 18.61 20.41
N ILE A 387 -30.13 18.31 19.85
CA ILE A 387 -29.48 19.15 18.83
C ILE A 387 -30.36 19.25 17.58
N GLY A 388 -30.85 18.11 17.06
CA GLY A 388 -31.72 18.07 15.88
C GLY A 388 -33.07 18.76 16.08
N ARG A 389 -33.53 18.90 17.33
CA ARG A 389 -34.79 19.58 17.66
C ARG A 389 -34.65 21.07 17.92
N PHE A 390 -33.56 21.50 18.53
CA PHE A 390 -33.42 22.85 19.10
C PHE A 390 -32.18 23.63 18.63
N ALA A 391 -31.12 22.97 18.17
CA ALA A 391 -29.81 23.60 17.92
C ALA A 391 -29.38 23.67 16.43
N LEU A 392 -30.24 23.26 15.48
CA LEU A 392 -29.94 23.28 14.04
C LEU A 392 -29.55 24.65 13.48
N ASN A 393 -29.95 25.74 14.14
CA ASN A 393 -29.71 27.12 13.71
C ASN A 393 -28.75 27.88 14.64
N TRP A 394 -28.08 27.20 15.57
CA TRP A 394 -27.08 27.82 16.46
C TRP A 394 -25.78 28.13 15.70
N ASP A 395 -25.06 29.17 16.14
CA ASP A 395 -23.74 29.54 15.59
C ASP A 395 -22.72 28.44 15.89
N TRP A 396 -22.16 27.83 14.83
CA TRP A 396 -21.24 26.70 14.93
C TRP A 396 -19.95 27.05 15.68
N HIS A 397 -19.48 28.30 15.63
CA HIS A 397 -18.25 28.66 16.36
C HIS A 397 -18.48 28.66 17.86
N ARG A 398 -19.56 29.31 18.31
CA ARG A 398 -19.89 29.43 19.73
C ARG A 398 -20.16 28.06 20.34
N THR A 399 -20.82 27.17 19.59
CA THR A 399 -21.08 25.81 20.05
C THR A 399 -19.82 24.98 20.17
N VAL A 400 -18.91 25.05 19.19
CA VAL A 400 -17.62 24.32 19.28
C VAL A 400 -16.75 24.85 20.41
N ILE A 401 -16.70 26.18 20.64
CA ILE A 401 -15.97 26.75 21.79
C ILE A 401 -16.54 26.23 23.12
N ALA A 402 -17.87 26.31 23.29
CA ALA A 402 -18.54 25.84 24.51
C ALA A 402 -18.32 24.33 24.72
N HIS A 403 -18.40 23.56 23.63
CA HIS A 403 -18.13 22.12 23.62
C HIS A 403 -16.72 21.81 24.12
N THR A 404 -15.67 22.40 23.52
CA THR A 404 -14.27 22.06 23.84
C THR A 404 -13.93 22.44 25.29
N VAL A 405 -14.42 23.59 25.76
CA VAL A 405 -14.22 24.02 27.15
C VAL A 405 -14.93 23.08 28.11
N LEU A 406 -16.18 22.70 27.83
CA LEU A 406 -16.95 21.77 28.65
C LEU A 406 -16.30 20.37 28.69
N LEU A 407 -15.80 19.89 27.55
CA LEU A 407 -15.09 18.61 27.45
C LEU A 407 -13.87 18.58 28.36
N VAL A 408 -13.02 19.61 28.30
CA VAL A 408 -11.80 19.69 29.14
C VAL A 408 -12.17 19.85 30.62
N ALA A 409 -13.18 20.67 30.93
CA ALA A 409 -13.62 20.89 32.30
C ALA A 409 -14.14 19.61 32.95
N ILE A 410 -15.00 18.84 32.26
CA ILE A 410 -15.51 17.56 32.76
C ILE A 410 -14.36 16.57 32.92
N ASP A 411 -13.52 16.39 31.89
CA ASP A 411 -12.47 15.37 31.93
C ASP A 411 -11.47 15.63 33.09
N ALA A 412 -11.05 16.88 33.26
CA ALA A 412 -10.15 17.27 34.35
C ALA A 412 -10.79 17.08 35.73
N SER A 413 -12.08 17.41 35.89
CA SER A 413 -12.79 17.32 37.17
C SER A 413 -12.97 15.89 37.68
N PHE A 414 -13.01 14.91 36.78
CA PHE A 414 -13.16 13.50 37.16
C PHE A 414 -11.82 12.75 37.20
N LYS A 415 -10.91 12.97 36.25
CA LYS A 415 -9.66 12.21 36.18
C LYS A 415 -8.59 12.70 37.16
N LEU A 416 -8.44 14.01 37.38
CA LEU A 416 -7.38 14.52 38.27
C LEU A 416 -7.60 14.11 39.75
N PRO A 417 -8.82 14.16 40.32
CA PRO A 417 -9.03 13.67 41.70
C PRO A 417 -8.73 12.17 41.87
N VAL A 418 -8.98 11.36 40.84
CA VAL A 418 -8.65 9.93 40.83
C VAL A 418 -7.14 9.72 40.82
N VAL A 419 -6.40 10.45 39.96
CA VAL A 419 -4.92 10.37 39.91
C VAL A 419 -4.27 10.71 41.26
N TRP A 420 -4.82 11.71 41.96
CA TRP A 420 -4.29 12.14 43.25
C TRP A 420 -4.72 11.25 44.43
N GLY A 421 -5.67 10.33 44.21
CA GLY A 421 -6.24 9.48 45.27
C GLY A 421 -7.19 10.23 46.21
N ALA A 422 -7.80 11.32 45.73
CA ALA A 422 -8.86 12.01 46.47
C ALA A 422 -10.22 11.28 46.34
N MET A 423 -10.39 10.49 45.27
CA MET A 423 -11.57 9.69 44.97
C MET A 423 -11.14 8.33 44.38
N ASP A 424 -11.31 7.25 45.13
CA ASP A 424 -10.87 5.89 44.75
C ASP A 424 -12.03 4.98 44.26
N SER A 425 -13.10 5.59 43.73
CA SER A 425 -14.29 4.86 43.28
C SER A 425 -14.28 4.62 41.76
N GLU A 426 -14.46 3.36 41.33
CA GLU A 426 -14.66 3.01 39.91
C GLU A 426 -15.83 3.77 39.29
N TYR A 427 -16.93 3.95 40.03
CA TYR A 427 -18.14 4.61 39.54
C TYR A 427 -17.94 6.10 39.31
N TYR A 428 -17.09 6.77 40.10
CA TYR A 428 -16.76 8.18 39.89
C TYR A 428 -16.01 8.38 38.57
N TYR A 429 -14.99 7.56 38.33
CA TYR A 429 -14.23 7.59 37.08
C TYR A 429 -15.11 7.29 35.85
N LEU A 430 -15.96 6.26 35.95
CA LEU A 430 -16.90 5.89 34.89
C LEU A 430 -17.98 6.95 34.66
N ALA A 431 -18.50 7.60 35.71
CA ALA A 431 -19.46 8.70 35.58
C ALA A 431 -18.88 9.87 34.78
N GLY A 432 -17.60 10.22 35.01
CA GLY A 432 -16.90 11.22 34.23
C GLY A 432 -16.83 10.85 32.74
N ARG A 433 -16.44 9.60 32.44
CA ARG A 433 -16.40 9.07 31.06
C ARG A 433 -17.76 9.13 30.38
N THR A 434 -18.83 8.84 31.11
CA THR A 434 -20.21 8.89 30.62
C THR A 434 -20.69 10.33 30.38
N LEU A 435 -20.37 11.29 31.25
CA LEU A 435 -20.72 12.69 31.09
C LEU A 435 -20.01 13.36 29.90
N LEU A 436 -18.81 12.89 29.53
CA LEU A 436 -18.10 13.36 28.34
C LEU A 436 -18.82 13.05 27.03
N GLN A 437 -19.78 12.12 27.03
CA GLN A 437 -20.59 11.85 25.85
C GLN A 437 -21.52 13.02 25.47
N LEU A 438 -21.84 13.90 26.42
CA LEU A 438 -22.64 15.10 26.13
C LEU A 438 -21.90 16.06 25.19
N PRO A 439 -20.69 16.56 25.53
CA PRO A 439 -19.98 17.44 24.63
C PRO A 439 -19.67 16.74 23.29
N THR A 440 -19.16 15.50 23.26
CA THR A 440 -18.71 14.85 22.01
C THR A 440 -19.77 14.83 20.89
N ALA A 441 -21.06 14.71 21.23
CA ALA A 441 -22.16 14.73 20.28
C ALA A 441 -22.26 16.06 19.49
N PHE A 442 -21.93 17.21 20.12
CA PHE A 442 -22.03 18.53 19.49
C PHE A 442 -21.09 18.63 18.29
N LEU A 443 -19.79 18.41 18.50
CA LEU A 443 -18.77 18.56 17.46
C LEU A 443 -19.05 17.65 16.26
N PHE A 444 -19.44 16.41 16.53
CA PHE A 444 -19.73 15.43 15.49
C PHE A 444 -20.90 15.88 14.59
N LEU A 445 -22.02 16.33 15.16
CA LEU A 445 -23.17 16.74 14.35
C LEU A 445 -22.95 18.03 13.57
N PHE A 446 -22.41 19.08 14.18
CA PHE A 446 -22.23 20.37 13.49
C PHE A 446 -21.31 20.28 12.28
N THR A 447 -20.27 19.46 12.38
CA THR A 447 -19.39 19.21 11.25
C THR A 447 -20.08 18.41 10.15
N THR A 448 -20.96 17.45 10.47
CA THR A 448 -21.72 16.72 9.45
C THR A 448 -22.73 17.59 8.69
N TYR A 449 -23.34 18.59 9.34
CA TYR A 449 -24.28 19.52 8.68
C TYR A 449 -23.64 20.32 7.54
N CYS A 450 -22.37 20.68 7.68
CA CYS A 450 -21.65 21.40 6.64
C CYS A 450 -21.47 20.57 5.35
N ILE A 451 -21.46 19.23 5.44
CA ILE A 451 -21.24 18.36 4.29
C ILE A 451 -22.38 18.47 3.27
N VAL A 452 -23.63 18.53 3.74
CA VAL A 452 -24.82 18.64 2.88
C VAL A 452 -24.84 19.94 2.08
N GLU A 453 -24.31 21.01 2.66
CA GLU A 453 -24.21 22.32 2.01
C GLU A 453 -23.11 22.36 0.95
N VAL A 454 -22.00 21.64 1.18
CA VAL A 454 -20.84 21.63 0.29
C VAL A 454 -21.03 20.68 -0.90
N ALA A 455 -21.68 19.53 -0.70
CA ALA A 455 -21.90 18.55 -1.76
C ALA A 455 -22.69 19.12 -2.96
N ASP A 456 -22.24 18.79 -4.17
CA ASP A 456 -22.97 19.07 -5.42
C ASP A 456 -23.74 17.85 -5.88
N VAL A 457 -24.80 18.08 -6.67
CA VAL A 457 -25.60 17.02 -7.27
C VAL A 457 -24.70 16.14 -8.17
N GLY A 458 -24.67 14.84 -7.90
CA GLY A 458 -23.85 13.86 -8.61
C GLY A 458 -22.50 13.53 -7.96
N ASN A 459 -22.01 14.32 -7.01
CA ASN A 459 -20.76 14.08 -6.27
C ASN A 459 -21.00 13.86 -4.76
N GLU A 460 -22.22 13.51 -4.36
CA GLU A 460 -22.62 13.46 -2.96
C GLU A 460 -21.82 12.42 -2.17
N GLY A 461 -21.59 11.24 -2.76
CA GLY A 461 -20.86 10.15 -2.13
C GLY A 461 -19.39 10.48 -1.95
N ALA A 462 -18.72 11.00 -2.98
CA ALA A 462 -17.30 11.36 -2.89
C ALA A 462 -17.04 12.52 -1.92
N VAL A 463 -17.87 13.57 -1.91
CA VAL A 463 -17.70 14.71 -0.98
C VAL A 463 -17.90 14.25 0.46
N TYR A 464 -18.96 13.49 0.73
CA TYR A 464 -19.22 12.98 2.07
C TYR A 464 -18.09 12.08 2.57
N ALA A 465 -17.68 11.15 1.72
CA ALA A 465 -16.62 10.21 2.03
C ALA A 465 -15.26 10.91 2.21
N LEU A 466 -14.93 11.91 1.40
CA LEU A 466 -13.71 12.70 1.51
C LEU A 466 -13.62 13.44 2.84
N VAL A 467 -14.66 14.20 3.21
CA VAL A 467 -14.70 14.97 4.47
C VAL A 467 -14.63 14.04 5.67
N THR A 468 -15.43 12.97 5.69
CA THR A 468 -15.42 12.02 6.81
C THR A 468 -14.11 11.23 6.88
N SER A 469 -13.45 10.95 5.75
CA SER A 469 -12.11 10.35 5.75
C SER A 469 -11.06 11.28 6.37
N CYS A 470 -11.15 12.60 6.14
CA CYS A 470 -10.25 13.57 6.79
C CYS A 470 -10.33 13.48 8.33
N ALA A 471 -11.56 13.39 8.87
CA ALA A 471 -11.79 13.24 10.30
C ALA A 471 -11.29 11.89 10.84
N ASN A 472 -11.53 10.79 10.12
CA ASN A 472 -11.11 9.45 10.55
C ASN A 472 -9.60 9.28 10.56
N ILE A 473 -8.89 9.86 9.59
CA ILE A 473 -7.42 9.84 9.49
C ILE A 473 -6.78 10.65 10.62
N ALA A 474 -7.46 11.68 11.13
CA ALA A 474 -6.96 12.53 12.19
C ALA A 474 -6.71 11.79 13.52
N VAL A 475 -7.51 10.76 13.82
CA VAL A 475 -7.43 10.00 15.09
C VAL A 475 -6.12 9.20 15.21
N PRO A 476 -5.72 8.38 14.20
CA PRO A 476 -4.39 7.76 14.20
C PRO A 476 -3.24 8.76 14.27
N VAL A 477 -3.36 9.90 13.57
CA VAL A 477 -2.34 10.96 13.60
C VAL A 477 -2.19 11.52 15.02
N ALA A 478 -3.30 11.83 15.69
CA ALA A 478 -3.31 12.24 17.09
C ALA A 478 -2.67 11.18 18.00
N THR A 479 -3.03 9.90 17.77
CA THR A 479 -2.51 8.74 18.51
C THR A 479 -1.00 8.63 18.42
N PHE A 480 -0.43 8.85 17.24
CA PHE A 480 1.01 8.88 17.07
C PHE A 480 1.65 10.02 17.89
N PHE A 481 1.09 11.22 17.83
CA PHE A 481 1.64 12.37 18.55
C PHE A 481 1.55 12.21 20.06
N PHE A 482 0.39 11.84 20.62
CA PHE A 482 0.26 11.74 22.07
C PHE A 482 1.03 10.56 22.67
N LYS A 483 1.13 9.42 21.97
CA LYS A 483 2.02 8.33 22.40
C LYS A 483 3.48 8.76 22.42
N THR A 484 3.90 9.57 21.45
CA THR A 484 5.26 10.10 21.40
C THR A 484 5.52 11.03 22.59
N VAL A 485 4.57 11.91 22.92
CA VAL A 485 4.68 12.81 24.07
C VAL A 485 4.68 12.04 25.39
N ASP A 486 3.77 11.08 25.56
CA ASP A 486 3.67 10.27 26.77
C ASP A 486 4.92 9.41 27.01
N SER A 487 5.65 9.04 25.96
CA SER A 487 6.88 8.25 26.08
C SER A 487 8.02 8.95 26.84
N PHE A 488 7.91 10.27 27.05
CA PHE A 488 8.86 11.04 27.85
C PHE A 488 8.57 10.98 29.37
N PHE A 489 7.45 10.38 29.77
CA PHE A 489 7.03 10.26 31.17
C PHE A 489 7.11 8.79 31.65
N ALA A 490 7.43 8.55 32.93
CA ALA A 490 7.50 7.19 33.50
C ALA A 490 6.10 6.73 33.96
N VAL A 491 5.25 6.42 32.97
CA VAL A 491 3.83 6.10 33.15
C VAL A 491 3.49 4.66 32.74
N THR A 492 4.42 3.72 32.93
CA THR A 492 4.16 2.31 32.62
C THR A 492 3.22 1.67 33.65
N ILE A 493 2.62 0.51 33.31
CA ILE A 493 1.74 -0.23 34.24
C ILE A 493 2.46 -0.53 35.56
N ALA A 494 3.76 -0.87 35.51
CA ALA A 494 4.58 -1.09 36.69
C ALA A 494 4.80 0.18 37.51
N ASP A 495 5.00 1.34 36.85
CA ASP A 495 5.17 2.63 37.53
C ASP A 495 3.88 3.09 38.22
N ILE A 496 2.72 2.86 37.58
CA ILE A 496 1.38 3.18 38.11
C ILE A 496 1.04 2.27 39.29
N ALA A 497 1.40 0.99 39.23
CA ALA A 497 1.20 0.04 40.31
C ALA A 497 1.99 0.41 41.60
N ARG A 498 3.13 1.11 41.48
CA ARG A 498 3.86 1.64 42.65
C ARG A 498 3.09 2.74 43.40
N ASN A 499 2.18 3.44 42.72
CA ASN A 499 1.35 4.51 43.28
C ASN A 499 2.13 5.62 44.03
N ASP A 500 3.34 5.94 43.57
CA ASP A 500 4.21 6.95 44.17
C ASP A 500 3.81 8.40 43.80
N THR A 501 4.16 9.37 44.66
CA THR A 501 3.90 10.80 44.40
C THR A 501 4.59 11.31 43.13
N SER A 502 5.78 10.77 42.79
CA SER A 502 6.46 11.09 41.53
C SER A 502 5.66 10.63 40.32
N THR A 503 5.10 9.42 40.38
CA THR A 503 4.24 8.89 39.30
C THR A 503 2.99 9.74 39.16
N LYS A 504 2.31 10.13 40.25
CA LYS A 504 1.11 10.99 40.22
C LYS A 504 1.33 12.34 39.53
N TRP A 505 2.50 12.97 39.72
CA TRP A 505 2.87 14.18 38.99
C TRP A 505 3.08 13.94 37.50
N GLN A 506 3.77 12.85 37.14
CA GLN A 506 3.98 12.48 35.74
C GLN A 506 2.66 12.18 35.02
N LEU A 507 1.72 11.51 35.70
CA LEU A 507 0.35 11.30 35.23
C LEU A 507 -0.38 12.64 34.99
N SER A 508 -0.25 13.58 35.93
CA SER A 508 -0.88 14.89 35.83
C SER A 508 -0.32 15.70 34.64
N TYR A 509 0.98 15.62 34.37
CA TYR A 509 1.59 16.31 33.23
C TYR A 509 1.06 15.80 31.89
N CYS A 510 0.89 14.48 31.72
CA CYS A 510 0.25 13.91 30.53
C CYS A 510 -1.15 14.50 30.30
N TYR A 511 -1.98 14.59 31.33
CA TYR A 511 -3.31 15.19 31.24
C TYR A 511 -3.28 16.69 30.92
N PHE A 512 -2.41 17.46 31.58
CA PHE A 512 -2.29 18.90 31.30
C PHE A 512 -1.87 19.18 29.86
N ILE A 513 -0.93 18.41 29.31
CA ILE A 513 -0.52 18.55 27.91
C ILE A 513 -1.68 18.20 26.98
N ALA A 514 -2.39 17.09 27.23
CA ALA A 514 -3.54 16.72 26.42
C ALA A 514 -4.64 17.81 26.45
N TYR A 515 -4.93 18.38 27.62
CA TYR A 515 -5.90 19.48 27.73
C TYR A 515 -5.45 20.75 27.03
N ALA A 516 -4.17 21.11 27.11
CA ALA A 516 -3.63 22.26 26.39
C ALA A 516 -3.77 22.09 24.87
N VAL A 517 -3.47 20.91 24.33
CA VAL A 517 -3.63 20.61 22.90
C VAL A 517 -5.11 20.60 22.49
N LYS A 518 -6.00 20.00 23.30
CA LYS A 518 -7.45 20.04 23.05
C LYS A 518 -7.98 21.47 23.03
N LEU A 519 -7.53 22.36 23.91
CA LEU A 519 -7.90 23.79 23.87
C LEU A 519 -7.29 24.53 22.67
N LEU A 520 -6.06 24.18 22.27
CA LEU A 520 -5.41 24.73 21.08
C LEU A 520 -6.15 24.39 19.78
N SER A 521 -7.01 23.35 19.79
CA SER A 521 -7.88 23.03 18.65
C SER A 521 -8.78 24.19 18.22
N LEU A 522 -9.08 25.13 19.13
CA LEU A 522 -9.91 26.31 18.89
C LEU A 522 -9.27 27.29 17.90
N VAL A 523 -7.94 27.28 17.73
CA VAL A 523 -7.23 28.11 16.74
C VAL A 523 -7.73 27.79 15.32
N TRP A 524 -8.05 26.52 15.06
CA TRP A 524 -8.50 26.07 13.75
C TRP A 524 -9.94 26.47 13.42
N LEU A 525 -10.71 27.03 14.37
CA LEU A 525 -12.07 27.52 14.12
C LEU A 525 -12.14 28.56 13.00
N VAL A 526 -11.06 29.30 12.75
CA VAL A 526 -10.96 30.24 11.63
C VAL A 526 -11.24 29.58 10.27
N LEU A 527 -11.02 28.27 10.15
CA LEU A 527 -11.28 27.48 8.94
C LEU A 527 -12.73 26.97 8.84
N LEU A 528 -13.45 26.90 9.96
CA LEU A 528 -14.85 26.49 9.98
C LEU A 528 -15.73 27.68 9.58
N PRO A 529 -16.75 27.52 8.72
CA PRO A 529 -17.73 28.56 8.46
C PRO A 529 -18.71 28.74 9.64
N ARG A 530 -19.28 29.93 9.82
CA ARG A 530 -20.12 30.24 11.01
C ARG A 530 -21.46 29.52 11.02
N GLN A 531 -22.05 29.32 9.83
CA GLN A 531 -23.37 28.71 9.68
C GLN A 531 -23.59 28.25 8.23
N LYS A 532 -24.63 27.43 7.99
CA LYS A 532 -25.10 26.97 6.66
C LYS A 532 -25.11 28.06 5.58
N ALA A 533 -25.69 29.23 5.87
CA ALA A 533 -25.76 30.35 4.91
C ALA A 533 -24.38 30.88 4.49
N HIS A 534 -23.43 30.90 5.44
CA HIS A 534 -22.05 31.30 5.17
C HIS A 534 -21.33 30.27 4.29
N VAL A 535 -21.64 28.98 4.43
CA VAL A 535 -21.14 27.92 3.55
C VAL A 535 -21.59 28.16 2.11
N GLN A 536 -22.88 28.45 1.91
CA GLN A 536 -23.44 28.74 0.59
C GLN A 536 -22.83 29.99 -0.04
N LEU A 537 -22.57 31.03 0.75
CA LEU A 537 -21.88 32.23 0.29
C LEU A 537 -20.45 31.90 -0.16
N LEU A 538 -19.67 31.18 0.65
CA LEU A 538 -18.31 30.74 0.29
C LEU A 538 -18.28 29.82 -0.93
N LYS A 539 -19.33 29.00 -1.12
CA LYS A 539 -19.46 28.12 -2.28
C LYS A 539 -19.70 28.91 -3.57
N ARG A 540 -20.47 30.00 -3.51
CA ARG A 540 -20.79 30.85 -4.68
C ARG A 540 -19.72 31.88 -5.01
N SER A 541 -19.11 32.53 -4.00
CA SER A 541 -18.13 33.61 -4.18
C SER A 541 -16.67 33.18 -3.99
N GLY A 542 -16.44 31.93 -3.56
CA GLY A 542 -15.11 31.43 -3.23
C GLY A 542 -14.19 31.33 -4.44
N SER A 543 -13.01 31.94 -4.33
CA SER A 543 -11.93 31.78 -5.30
C SER A 543 -11.47 30.31 -5.38
N ARG A 544 -11.16 29.85 -6.60
CA ARG A 544 -10.51 28.55 -6.82
C ARG A 544 -9.01 28.69 -6.64
N SER A 545 -8.41 27.83 -5.83
CA SER A 545 -6.96 27.76 -5.62
C SER A 545 -6.43 26.38 -5.97
N ARG A 546 -5.64 26.30 -7.06
CA ARG A 546 -5.04 25.05 -7.50
C ARG A 546 -4.00 24.53 -6.51
N SER A 547 -3.22 25.43 -5.90
CA SER A 547 -2.19 25.07 -4.93
C SER A 547 -2.79 24.38 -3.71
N MET A 548 -3.82 24.98 -3.11
CA MET A 548 -4.47 24.40 -1.92
C MET A 548 -5.13 23.05 -2.21
N GLY A 549 -5.71 22.88 -3.40
CA GLY A 549 -6.24 21.59 -3.83
C GLY A 549 -5.17 20.50 -3.92
N ILE A 550 -3.97 20.82 -4.46
CA ILE A 550 -2.82 19.90 -4.51
C ILE A 550 -2.35 19.57 -3.09
N THR A 551 -2.14 20.58 -2.25
CA THR A 551 -1.70 20.39 -0.86
C THR A 551 -2.64 19.45 -0.11
N MET A 552 -3.95 19.64 -0.24
CA MET A 552 -4.94 18.78 0.40
C MET A 552 -4.80 17.31 -0.06
N VAL A 553 -4.72 17.06 -1.37
CA VAL A 553 -4.56 15.69 -1.90
C VAL A 553 -3.28 15.04 -1.40
N VAL A 554 -2.16 15.78 -1.40
CA VAL A 554 -0.86 15.27 -0.96
C VAL A 554 -0.91 14.93 0.52
N VAL A 555 -1.39 15.85 1.38
CA VAL A 555 -1.50 15.63 2.83
C VAL A 555 -2.39 14.43 3.12
N MET A 556 -3.57 14.34 2.50
CA MET A 556 -4.45 13.19 2.69
C MET A 556 -3.84 11.88 2.23
N SER A 557 -3.15 11.87 1.08
CA SER A 557 -2.52 10.67 0.56
C SER A 557 -1.39 10.19 1.46
N VAL A 558 -0.56 11.11 1.97
CA VAL A 558 0.52 10.81 2.91
C VAL A 558 -0.04 10.32 4.24
N CYS A 559 -1.06 10.98 4.80
CA CYS A 559 -1.68 10.53 6.05
C CYS A 559 -2.38 9.18 5.88
N LEU A 560 -3.09 8.95 4.77
CA LEU A 560 -3.72 7.65 4.47
C LEU A 560 -2.68 6.53 4.32
N LEU A 561 -1.59 6.78 3.59
CA LEU A 561 -0.46 5.84 3.48
C LEU A 561 0.17 5.59 4.85
N GLY A 562 0.36 6.65 5.65
CA GLY A 562 0.86 6.55 7.02
C GLY A 562 -0.01 5.65 7.88
N VAL A 563 -1.33 5.87 7.88
CA VAL A 563 -2.31 5.05 8.62
C VAL A 563 -2.30 3.59 8.16
N ILE A 564 -2.26 3.34 6.85
CA ILE A 564 -2.17 1.99 6.30
C ILE A 564 -0.87 1.32 6.75
N VAL A 565 0.27 2.00 6.63
CA VAL A 565 1.58 1.49 7.01
C VAL A 565 1.65 1.24 8.52
N THR A 566 1.21 2.17 9.37
CA THR A 566 1.23 1.99 10.83
C THR A 566 0.31 0.87 11.29
N ASN A 567 -0.88 0.75 10.70
CA ASN A 567 -1.83 -0.31 11.04
C ASN A 567 -1.37 -1.68 10.53
N LEU A 568 -0.71 -1.76 9.37
CA LEU A 568 -0.13 -3.01 8.86
C LEU A 568 1.12 -3.41 9.66
N LEU A 569 1.95 -2.44 10.06
CA LEU A 569 3.11 -2.67 10.93
C LEU A 569 2.69 -3.14 12.34
N ALA A 570 1.50 -2.79 12.83
CA ALA A 570 1.01 -3.27 14.13
C ALA A 570 0.62 -4.77 14.13
N ILE A 571 0.47 -5.40 12.96
CA ILE A 571 0.02 -6.81 12.82
C ILE A 571 1.19 -7.78 13.05
N PHE A 572 2.43 -7.33 12.84
CA PHE A 572 3.59 -8.19 12.91
C PHE A 572 4.18 -8.20 14.34
N PRO A 573 4.36 -9.37 14.97
CA PRO A 573 4.97 -9.49 16.30
C PRO A 573 6.42 -8.99 16.37
N SER A 574 7.08 -8.79 15.22
CA SER A 574 8.49 -8.36 15.08
C SER A 574 8.68 -6.83 15.04
N THR A 575 7.60 -6.07 14.90
CA THR A 575 7.60 -4.60 14.76
C THR A 575 7.05 -3.88 16.00
N THR A 576 6.64 -4.64 17.02
CA THR A 576 6.16 -4.17 18.34
C THR A 576 7.19 -3.35 19.12
N CYS A 577 8.47 -3.44 18.76
CA CYS A 577 9.56 -2.67 19.39
C CYS A 577 9.89 -1.35 18.66
N LEU A 578 9.27 -1.04 17.51
CA LEU A 578 9.49 0.22 16.78
C LEU A 578 8.75 1.37 17.47
N ARG A 579 9.41 2.53 17.66
CA ARG A 579 8.79 3.75 18.23
C ARG A 579 7.54 4.21 17.49
N ILE A 580 7.49 3.99 16.18
CA ILE A 580 6.34 4.31 15.33
C ILE A 580 5.09 3.47 15.69
N ALA A 581 5.28 2.28 16.29
CA ALA A 581 4.22 1.39 16.74
C ALA A 581 3.96 1.45 18.27
N GLY A 582 4.73 2.26 19.03
CA GLY A 582 4.53 2.51 20.46
C GLY A 582 5.56 1.90 21.44
N GLY A 583 6.71 1.38 20.99
CA GLY A 583 7.82 0.92 21.86
C GLY A 583 8.94 1.97 22.06
N SER A 584 9.83 1.82 23.04
CA SER A 584 10.88 2.81 23.39
C SER A 584 12.24 2.59 22.68
N GLY A 585 12.70 3.50 21.80
CA GLY A 585 14.07 3.48 21.18
C GLY A 585 14.38 4.64 20.19
N PRO A 586 15.66 5.07 20.01
CA PRO A 586 16.16 6.46 20.01
C PRO A 586 15.92 7.34 18.76
N VAL A 587 16.23 8.64 18.90
CA VAL A 587 15.88 9.81 18.05
C VAL A 587 16.95 10.10 16.96
N GLY A 588 16.51 10.57 15.78
CA GLY A 588 17.35 11.27 14.79
C GLY A 588 16.51 12.02 13.73
N GLU A 589 16.73 13.34 13.62
CA GLU A 589 16.00 14.35 12.82
C GLU A 589 16.36 14.46 11.33
N TRP A 590 15.52 15.19 10.57
CA TRP A 590 15.75 16.30 9.58
C TRP A 590 14.75 16.21 8.41
N VAL A 591 13.73 17.09 8.29
CA VAL A 591 13.63 18.44 7.66
C VAL A 591 13.68 18.48 6.13
N ALA A 592 12.67 19.12 5.54
CA ALA A 592 12.36 19.31 4.13
C ALA A 592 13.06 20.52 3.48
N ILE A 593 13.12 20.55 2.14
CA ILE A 593 13.24 21.78 1.32
C ILE A 593 12.33 21.67 0.08
N GLU A 594 11.65 22.78 -0.19
CA GLU A 594 10.71 23.09 -1.26
C GLU A 594 11.39 23.99 -2.32
N SER A 595 10.94 23.98 -3.58
CA SER A 595 10.95 25.16 -4.47
C SER A 595 10.12 24.97 -5.76
N ASP A 596 9.08 25.81 -5.90
CA ASP A 596 8.53 26.57 -7.06
C ASP A 596 9.23 26.51 -8.45
N SER A 597 8.65 26.82 -9.62
CA SER A 597 7.33 27.33 -10.09
C SER A 597 7.23 27.30 -11.65
N GLN A 598 5.98 27.38 -12.17
CA GLN A 598 5.45 27.99 -13.44
C GLN A 598 5.87 27.47 -14.86
N SER A 599 4.92 26.99 -15.70
CA SER A 599 4.07 27.65 -16.76
C SER A 599 4.80 27.66 -18.13
N ASP A 600 4.26 27.43 -19.34
CA ASP A 600 2.96 27.72 -20.00
C ASP A 600 2.66 26.80 -21.21
N LEU A 601 1.52 27.07 -21.86
CA LEU A 601 0.79 26.39 -22.94
C LEU A 601 1.45 26.31 -24.35
N GLU A 602 0.93 25.33 -25.11
CA GLU A 602 0.65 25.28 -26.57
C GLU A 602 1.76 25.36 -27.63
N SER A 603 1.91 24.27 -28.41
CA SER A 603 1.59 24.24 -29.86
C SER A 603 2.01 22.90 -30.49
N CYS A 604 1.15 22.39 -31.38
CA CYS A 604 1.45 21.28 -32.28
C CYS A 604 2.20 21.81 -33.50
N GLN A 605 3.47 21.46 -33.67
CA GLN A 605 4.11 21.29 -34.99
C GLN A 605 5.42 20.49 -34.83
N SER A 606 5.67 19.62 -35.81
CA SER A 606 6.84 18.74 -35.88
C SER A 606 8.14 19.52 -35.95
N ASP A 607 9.14 19.15 -35.15
CA ASP A 607 10.59 19.26 -35.41
C ASP A 607 11.30 18.63 -34.18
N TYR A 608 12.27 17.72 -34.26
CA TYR A 608 13.49 17.72 -35.07
C TYR A 608 13.94 16.29 -35.43
N GLY A 609 14.65 16.18 -36.56
CA GLY A 609 15.28 14.99 -37.17
C GLY A 609 16.08 14.03 -36.28
N SER A 610 15.44 13.32 -35.36
CA SER A 610 16.09 12.29 -34.53
C SER A 610 16.14 10.88 -35.17
N GLY A 611 15.54 10.70 -36.36
CA GLY A 611 15.49 9.40 -37.05
C GLY A 611 14.69 8.31 -36.32
N LEU A 612 13.84 8.68 -35.35
CA LEU A 612 13.01 7.75 -34.57
C LEU A 612 11.61 7.58 -35.18
N ARG A 613 10.93 6.47 -34.86
CA ARG A 613 9.60 6.15 -35.43
C ARG A 613 8.56 7.21 -35.07
N ALA A 614 7.89 7.75 -36.08
CA ALA A 614 6.66 8.52 -35.91
C ALA A 614 5.50 7.56 -35.62
N GLY A 615 4.69 7.85 -34.61
CA GLY A 615 3.56 7.02 -34.25
C GLY A 615 2.73 7.62 -33.12
N GLU A 616 1.52 7.07 -32.93
CA GLU A 616 0.66 7.44 -31.81
C GLU A 616 1.33 7.09 -30.47
N PRO A 617 1.03 7.85 -29.40
CA PRO A 617 1.55 7.56 -28.08
C PRO A 617 1.11 6.17 -27.60
N VAL A 618 2.03 5.43 -26.98
CA VAL A 618 1.76 4.07 -26.48
C VAL A 618 0.69 4.10 -25.39
N LEU A 619 -0.47 3.49 -25.67
CA LEU A 619 -1.52 3.27 -24.69
C LEU A 619 -1.24 1.99 -23.89
N ILE A 620 -1.09 2.11 -22.56
CA ILE A 620 -0.82 0.95 -21.68
C ILE A 620 -1.95 -0.09 -21.75
N SER A 621 -3.18 0.33 -22.02
CA SER A 621 -4.35 -0.55 -22.17
C SER A 621 -4.38 -1.33 -23.49
N SER A 622 -3.47 -1.04 -24.44
CA SER A 622 -3.39 -1.76 -25.70
C SER A 622 -3.15 -3.26 -25.50
N ALA A 623 -3.80 -4.09 -26.31
CA ALA A 623 -3.66 -5.54 -26.27
C ALA A 623 -2.20 -5.99 -26.49
N SER A 624 -1.46 -5.30 -27.37
CA SER A 624 -0.06 -5.61 -27.65
C SER A 624 0.87 -5.31 -26.47
N VAL A 625 0.61 -4.21 -25.73
CA VAL A 625 1.38 -3.86 -24.52
C VAL A 625 1.08 -4.85 -23.39
N ARG A 626 -0.17 -5.27 -23.20
CA ARG A 626 -0.53 -6.31 -22.23
C ARG A 626 0.12 -7.65 -22.56
N ALA A 627 0.13 -8.04 -23.83
CA ALA A 627 0.83 -9.24 -24.29
C ALA A 627 2.34 -9.17 -24.00
N LEU A 628 2.95 -8.00 -24.23
CA LEU A 628 4.36 -7.74 -23.95
C LEU A 628 4.67 -7.82 -22.44
N LEU A 629 3.84 -7.22 -21.58
CA LEU A 629 3.98 -7.34 -20.13
C LEU A 629 3.82 -8.78 -19.65
N ALA A 630 2.94 -9.58 -20.29
CA ALA A 630 2.82 -11.01 -20.01
C ALA A 630 4.11 -11.78 -20.36
N GLN A 631 4.87 -11.37 -21.39
CA GLN A 631 6.19 -11.96 -21.69
C GLN A 631 7.18 -11.71 -20.53
N TYR A 632 7.26 -10.46 -20.04
CA TYR A 632 8.15 -10.09 -18.93
C TYR A 632 7.75 -10.78 -17.62
N ALA A 633 6.45 -10.87 -17.34
CA ALA A 633 5.93 -11.59 -16.18
C ALA A 633 6.26 -13.09 -16.26
N GLY A 634 6.04 -13.71 -17.43
CA GLY A 634 6.37 -15.11 -17.66
C GLY A 634 7.86 -15.41 -17.43
N VAL A 635 8.76 -14.58 -17.98
CA VAL A 635 10.21 -14.77 -17.84
C VAL A 635 10.63 -14.61 -16.38
N GLY A 636 10.07 -13.63 -15.66
CA GLY A 636 10.31 -13.44 -14.22
C GLY A 636 9.89 -14.66 -13.40
N LEU A 637 8.69 -15.19 -13.67
CA LEU A 637 8.17 -16.38 -13.02
C LEU A 637 9.05 -17.61 -13.29
N LEU A 638 9.35 -17.91 -14.56
CA LEU A 638 10.12 -19.11 -14.90
C LEU A 638 11.55 -19.07 -14.34
N GLN A 639 12.24 -17.94 -14.49
CA GLN A 639 13.62 -17.80 -14.03
C GLN A 639 13.72 -17.89 -12.50
N SER A 640 12.81 -17.24 -11.78
CA SER A 640 12.77 -17.31 -10.32
C SER A 640 12.43 -18.71 -9.82
N ALA A 641 11.51 -19.41 -10.50
CA ALA A 641 11.14 -20.78 -10.14
C ALA A 641 12.31 -21.76 -10.35
N LEU A 642 13.04 -21.67 -11.47
CA LEU A 642 14.20 -22.52 -11.74
C LEU A 642 15.31 -22.32 -10.69
N LEU A 643 15.57 -21.08 -10.28
CA LEU A 643 16.54 -20.77 -9.23
C LEU A 643 16.04 -21.24 -7.85
N SER A 644 14.76 -21.07 -7.54
CA SER A 644 14.16 -21.48 -6.26
C SER A 644 14.04 -23.00 -6.12
N LEU A 645 13.92 -23.74 -7.23
CA LEU A 645 13.92 -25.21 -7.25
C LEU A 645 15.31 -25.81 -7.06
N SER A 646 16.37 -25.00 -7.11
CA SER A 646 17.74 -25.50 -7.05
C SER A 646 18.04 -26.24 -5.74
N THR A 647 17.59 -25.71 -4.61
CA THR A 647 17.75 -26.33 -3.28
C THR A 647 16.90 -27.60 -3.09
N PRO A 648 15.55 -27.60 -3.28
CA PRO A 648 14.75 -28.81 -3.06
C PRO A 648 15.06 -29.95 -4.05
N VAL A 649 15.58 -29.64 -5.24
CA VAL A 649 15.90 -30.64 -6.27
C VAL A 649 17.37 -31.04 -6.21
N PHE A 650 18.30 -30.09 -6.33
CA PHE A 650 19.71 -30.43 -6.45
C PHE A 650 20.43 -30.64 -5.11
N ASP A 651 20.06 -29.91 -4.05
CA ASP A 651 20.67 -30.04 -2.72
C ASP A 651 20.04 -31.23 -1.93
N ASN A 652 18.71 -31.27 -1.85
CA ASN A 652 18.01 -32.26 -1.01
C ASN A 652 17.80 -33.64 -1.66
N ARG A 653 17.75 -33.75 -3.01
CA ARG A 653 17.46 -35.02 -3.71
C ARG A 653 18.67 -35.57 -4.44
N PHE A 654 19.43 -34.72 -5.12
CA PHE A 654 20.64 -35.12 -5.86
C PHE A 654 21.95 -34.92 -5.06
N HIS A 655 21.91 -34.24 -3.90
CA HIS A 655 23.07 -33.96 -3.05
C HIS A 655 24.29 -33.43 -3.82
N LEU A 656 24.07 -32.48 -4.72
CA LEU A 656 25.15 -31.83 -5.45
C LEU A 656 26.10 -31.11 -4.47
N ARG A 657 27.41 -31.20 -4.73
CA ARG A 657 28.41 -30.47 -3.94
C ARG A 657 28.24 -28.95 -4.15
N GLU A 658 28.60 -28.15 -3.15
CA GLU A 658 28.40 -26.68 -3.17
C GLU A 658 28.97 -26.00 -4.43
N TYR A 659 30.11 -26.47 -4.95
CA TYR A 659 30.72 -25.93 -6.18
C TYR A 659 29.92 -26.26 -7.44
N GLN A 660 29.26 -27.43 -7.50
CA GLN A 660 28.43 -27.85 -8.63
C GLN A 660 27.14 -27.03 -8.67
N LEU A 661 26.56 -26.76 -7.49
CA LEU A 661 25.38 -25.88 -7.37
C LEU A 661 25.72 -24.44 -7.77
N ALA A 662 26.89 -23.93 -7.36
CA ALA A 662 27.38 -22.62 -7.79
C ALA A 662 27.60 -22.54 -9.32
N ALA A 663 28.22 -23.57 -9.91
CA ALA A 663 28.41 -23.66 -11.36
C ALA A 663 27.07 -23.72 -12.11
N TYR A 664 26.09 -24.45 -11.57
CA TYR A 664 24.72 -24.50 -12.10
C TYR A 664 24.06 -23.12 -12.10
N CYS A 665 24.08 -22.40 -10.98
CA CYS A 665 23.51 -21.05 -10.89
C CYS A 665 24.15 -20.07 -11.88
N VAL A 666 25.47 -20.18 -12.08
CA VAL A 666 26.17 -19.42 -13.12
C VAL A 666 25.73 -19.87 -14.51
N LEU A 667 25.64 -21.16 -14.82
CA LEU A 667 25.29 -21.65 -16.16
C LEU A 667 23.83 -21.36 -16.57
N VAL A 668 22.88 -21.43 -15.63
CA VAL A 668 21.50 -20.95 -15.85
C VAL A 668 21.49 -19.45 -16.19
N THR A 669 22.48 -18.69 -15.72
CA THR A 669 22.70 -17.28 -16.06
C THR A 669 23.70 -17.04 -17.20
N VAL A 670 24.40 -18.06 -17.73
CA VAL A 670 25.29 -17.92 -18.90
C VAL A 670 24.49 -17.65 -20.18
N GLY A 671 23.20 -18.00 -20.22
CA GLY A 671 22.30 -17.64 -21.30
C GLY A 671 22.31 -16.14 -21.63
N TRP A 672 22.57 -15.27 -20.66
CA TRP A 672 22.68 -13.81 -20.88
C TRP A 672 23.80 -13.41 -21.84
N GLY A 673 24.84 -14.24 -21.98
CA GLY A 673 25.91 -14.07 -22.95
C GLY A 673 25.48 -14.29 -24.41
N LEU A 674 24.46 -15.12 -24.64
CA LEU A 674 23.90 -15.39 -25.97
C LEU A 674 22.96 -14.28 -26.46
N ARG A 675 22.61 -13.31 -25.61
CA ARG A 675 21.68 -12.23 -25.96
C ARG A 675 22.12 -11.45 -27.19
N VAL A 676 23.40 -11.08 -27.30
CA VAL A 676 23.88 -10.33 -28.49
C VAL A 676 23.65 -11.11 -29.77
N ALA A 677 23.93 -12.42 -29.75
CA ALA A 677 23.71 -13.29 -30.90
C ALA A 677 22.21 -13.41 -31.24
N ILE A 678 21.34 -13.55 -30.23
CA ILE A 678 19.90 -13.66 -30.44
C ILE A 678 19.29 -12.33 -30.92
N GLY A 679 19.72 -11.20 -30.34
CA GLY A 679 19.31 -9.85 -30.77
C GLY A 679 19.72 -9.60 -32.23
N LEU A 680 20.94 -9.99 -32.60
CA LEU A 680 21.42 -9.96 -33.98
C LEU A 680 20.58 -10.84 -34.90
N LEU A 681 20.29 -12.08 -34.50
CA LEU A 681 19.48 -13.01 -35.29
C LEU A 681 18.06 -12.49 -35.48
N SER A 682 17.42 -11.97 -34.42
CA SER A 682 16.07 -11.41 -34.49
C SER A 682 16.01 -10.17 -35.40
N ASP A 683 17.06 -9.35 -35.44
CA ASP A 683 17.15 -8.22 -36.38
C ASP A 683 17.41 -8.67 -37.82
N CYS A 684 18.25 -9.70 -38.04
CA CYS A 684 18.72 -10.11 -39.37
C CYS A 684 17.81 -11.09 -40.10
N LEU A 685 17.10 -11.95 -39.38
CA LEU A 685 16.40 -13.12 -39.92
C LEU A 685 14.91 -13.06 -39.55
N PRO A 686 14.06 -12.43 -40.36
CA PRO A 686 12.62 -12.52 -40.16
C PRO A 686 12.14 -13.95 -40.43
N ILE A 687 11.42 -14.54 -39.47
CA ILE A 687 10.77 -15.84 -39.61
C ILE A 687 9.32 -15.58 -40.02
N TRP A 688 8.88 -16.14 -41.15
CA TRP A 688 7.53 -15.89 -41.70
C TRP A 688 7.20 -14.39 -41.90
N GLY A 689 8.20 -13.56 -42.22
CA GLY A 689 8.03 -12.12 -42.45
C GLY A 689 7.93 -11.26 -41.18
N LEU A 690 8.13 -11.85 -39.99
CA LEU A 690 8.09 -11.18 -38.68
C LEU A 690 9.45 -11.30 -37.98
N HIS A 691 9.90 -10.24 -37.30
CA HIS A 691 11.22 -10.19 -36.66
C HIS A 691 11.21 -10.63 -35.20
N ARG A 692 10.14 -10.37 -34.44
CA ARG A 692 10.14 -10.53 -32.96
C ARG A 692 9.26 -11.67 -32.49
N ARG A 693 7.99 -11.67 -32.91
CA ARG A 693 6.96 -12.59 -32.43
C ARG A 693 7.32 -14.08 -32.60
N PRO A 694 7.89 -14.55 -33.74
CA PRO A 694 8.30 -15.95 -33.90
C PRO A 694 9.38 -16.39 -32.91
N TYR A 695 10.34 -15.50 -32.60
CA TYR A 695 11.39 -15.79 -31.62
C TYR A 695 10.83 -15.94 -30.21
N MET A 696 9.83 -15.13 -29.83
CA MET A 696 9.14 -15.31 -28.54
C MET A 696 8.44 -16.67 -28.46
N VAL A 697 7.74 -17.07 -29.53
CA VAL A 697 7.08 -18.38 -29.57
C VAL A 697 8.11 -19.51 -29.49
N LEU A 698 9.20 -19.43 -30.25
CA LEU A 698 10.29 -20.42 -30.19
C LEU A 698 10.89 -20.53 -28.79
N GLY A 699 11.16 -19.40 -28.13
CA GLY A 699 11.67 -19.39 -26.76
C GLY A 699 10.71 -20.03 -25.77
N TRP A 700 9.40 -19.73 -25.85
CA TRP A 700 8.39 -20.36 -25.00
C TRP A 700 8.18 -21.84 -25.28
N THR A 701 8.27 -22.28 -26.54
CA THR A 701 8.22 -23.70 -26.88
C THR A 701 9.40 -24.47 -26.29
N LEU A 702 10.60 -23.87 -26.30
CA LEU A 702 11.78 -24.45 -25.67
C LEU A 702 11.59 -24.54 -24.14
N CYS A 703 11.11 -23.47 -23.50
CA CYS A 703 10.80 -23.48 -22.06
C CYS A 703 9.77 -24.54 -21.69
N ALA A 704 8.65 -24.62 -22.43
CA ALA A 704 7.59 -25.58 -22.20
C ALA A 704 8.08 -27.03 -22.37
N ALA A 705 8.82 -27.31 -23.45
CA ALA A 705 9.38 -28.62 -23.72
C ALA A 705 10.40 -29.05 -22.64
N SER A 706 11.30 -28.15 -22.24
CA SER A 706 12.28 -28.43 -21.19
C SER A 706 11.65 -28.64 -19.82
N CYS A 707 10.65 -27.83 -19.43
CA CYS A 707 9.93 -28.01 -18.18
C CYS A 707 9.08 -29.28 -18.18
N LEU A 708 8.42 -29.60 -19.30
CA LEU A 708 7.66 -30.84 -19.46
C LEU A 708 8.58 -32.07 -19.38
N ALA A 709 9.76 -32.02 -19.99
CA ALA A 709 10.75 -33.09 -19.92
C ALA A 709 11.25 -33.33 -18.49
N MET A 710 11.47 -32.26 -17.70
CA MET A 710 11.79 -32.37 -16.26
C MET A 710 10.61 -32.87 -15.43
N ALA A 711 9.37 -32.54 -15.81
CA ALA A 711 8.16 -33.01 -15.12
C ALA A 711 7.88 -34.50 -15.35
N LEU A 712 8.16 -35.00 -16.56
CA LEU A 712 7.94 -36.39 -16.97
C LEU A 712 9.03 -37.35 -16.47
N THR A 713 10.18 -36.84 -16.04
CA THR A 713 11.28 -37.67 -15.53
C THR A 713 11.14 -37.88 -14.02
N PRO A 714 11.15 -39.15 -13.53
CA PRO A 714 10.97 -39.44 -12.12
C PRO A 714 12.17 -38.96 -11.28
N LEU A 715 11.89 -38.27 -10.18
CA LEU A 715 12.90 -37.83 -9.20
C LEU A 715 13.23 -38.97 -8.22
N PRO A 716 14.49 -39.10 -7.77
CA PRO A 716 14.87 -40.07 -6.74
C PRO A 716 14.11 -39.83 -5.43
N ALA A 717 13.69 -40.91 -4.75
CA ALA A 717 13.23 -40.85 -3.37
C ALA A 717 14.40 -40.40 -2.45
N THR A 718 14.10 -39.74 -1.33
CA THR A 718 15.09 -39.43 -0.29
C THR A 718 15.62 -40.74 0.29
N LEU A 719 16.71 -41.28 -0.26
CA LEU A 719 17.30 -42.54 0.18
C LEU A 719 18.21 -42.31 1.40
N PRO A 720 18.14 -43.16 2.43
CA PRO A 720 19.16 -43.19 3.48
C PRO A 720 20.51 -43.61 2.89
N THR A 721 21.57 -43.02 3.42
CA THR A 721 22.94 -42.85 2.90
C THR A 721 23.79 -44.13 2.68
N THR A 722 23.23 -45.34 2.53
CA THR A 722 24.00 -46.59 2.68
C THR A 722 24.01 -47.60 1.52
N ALA A 723 23.55 -47.27 0.29
CA ALA A 723 23.57 -48.24 -0.82
C ALA A 723 24.52 -47.83 -1.99
N PRO A 724 25.64 -48.54 -2.23
CA PRO A 724 26.62 -48.18 -3.27
C PRO A 724 26.24 -48.58 -4.71
N PHE A 725 25.08 -49.19 -4.96
CA PHE A 725 24.70 -49.73 -6.28
C PHE A 725 23.88 -48.76 -7.18
N THR A 726 23.51 -47.56 -6.70
CA THR A 726 22.65 -46.60 -7.42
C THR A 726 23.37 -45.37 -8.02
N ALA A 727 24.69 -45.22 -7.81
CA ALA A 727 25.43 -44.01 -8.16
C ALA A 727 25.45 -43.68 -9.67
N SER A 728 25.48 -44.68 -10.55
CA SER A 728 25.58 -44.47 -12.02
C SER A 728 24.26 -44.01 -12.67
N ILE A 729 23.11 -44.51 -12.19
CA ILE A 729 21.78 -44.09 -12.69
C ILE A 729 21.45 -42.69 -12.18
N SER A 730 21.84 -42.35 -10.94
CA SER A 730 21.66 -41.02 -10.37
C SER A 730 22.42 -39.94 -11.15
N ALA A 731 23.65 -40.22 -11.60
CA ALA A 731 24.46 -39.26 -12.35
C ALA A 731 23.87 -38.89 -13.72
N LYS A 732 23.31 -39.85 -14.47
CA LYS A 732 22.67 -39.60 -15.77
C LYS A 732 21.41 -38.74 -15.64
N THR A 733 20.57 -39.03 -14.64
CA THR A 733 19.37 -38.23 -14.34
C THR A 733 19.73 -36.83 -13.88
N THR A 734 20.76 -36.69 -13.03
CA THR A 734 21.26 -35.38 -12.57
C THR A 734 21.72 -34.52 -13.75
N ASN A 735 22.54 -35.07 -14.65
CA ASN A 735 23.01 -34.36 -15.85
C ASN A 735 21.86 -33.97 -16.79
N PHE A 736 20.82 -34.80 -16.90
CA PHE A 736 19.62 -34.49 -17.67
C PHE A 736 18.86 -33.27 -17.10
N PHE A 737 18.61 -33.22 -15.79
CA PHE A 737 17.93 -32.09 -15.14
C PHE A 737 18.74 -30.79 -15.25
N LEU A 738 20.07 -30.86 -15.10
CA LEU A 738 20.97 -29.73 -15.30
C LEU A 738 20.88 -29.20 -16.74
N MET A 739 20.95 -30.08 -17.74
CA MET A 739 20.89 -29.70 -19.15
C MET A 739 19.53 -29.12 -19.56
N MET A 740 18.43 -29.72 -19.10
CA MET A 740 17.08 -29.20 -19.36
C MET A 740 16.83 -27.83 -18.69
N SER A 741 17.39 -27.60 -17.51
CA SER A 741 17.35 -26.29 -16.85
C SER A 741 18.10 -25.22 -17.66
N VAL A 742 19.26 -25.57 -18.23
CA VAL A 742 20.02 -24.66 -19.12
C VAL A 742 19.21 -24.35 -20.39
N PHE A 743 18.58 -25.35 -21.01
CA PHE A 743 17.71 -25.11 -22.18
C PHE A 743 16.50 -24.23 -21.85
N ALA A 744 15.85 -24.43 -20.70
CA ALA A 744 14.79 -23.54 -20.23
C ALA A 744 15.31 -22.10 -20.01
N GLY A 745 16.51 -21.94 -19.44
CA GLY A 745 17.18 -20.64 -19.30
C GLY A 745 17.45 -19.96 -20.65
N VAL A 746 17.95 -20.71 -21.65
CA VAL A 746 18.15 -20.22 -23.02
C VAL A 746 16.82 -19.79 -23.65
N GLY A 747 15.74 -20.56 -23.46
CA GLY A 747 14.40 -20.20 -23.92
C GLY A 747 13.93 -18.85 -23.36
N CYS A 748 14.07 -18.63 -22.05
CA CYS A 748 13.79 -17.35 -21.40
C CYS A 748 14.59 -16.19 -22.01
N VAL A 749 15.86 -16.41 -22.32
CA VAL A 749 16.71 -15.39 -22.93
C VAL A 749 16.25 -15.03 -24.33
N ILE A 750 15.84 -16.02 -25.13
CA ILE A 750 15.31 -15.78 -26.49
C ILE A 750 14.06 -14.91 -26.43
N VAL A 751 13.10 -15.27 -25.57
CA VAL A 751 11.88 -14.48 -25.34
C VAL A 751 12.23 -13.06 -24.94
N LEU A 752 13.11 -12.92 -23.95
CA LEU A 752 13.41 -11.62 -23.37
C LEU A 752 14.22 -10.72 -24.33
N ALA A 753 15.10 -11.29 -25.16
CA ALA A 753 15.83 -10.52 -26.19
C ALA A 753 14.87 -9.97 -27.26
N ALA A 754 13.91 -10.81 -27.72
CA ALA A 754 12.87 -10.36 -28.63
C ALA A 754 11.93 -9.32 -27.98
N ALA A 755 11.62 -9.49 -26.69
CA ALA A 755 10.77 -8.58 -25.93
C ALA A 755 11.44 -7.23 -25.69
N ASP A 756 12.72 -7.21 -25.31
CA ASP A 756 13.52 -5.98 -25.16
C ASP A 756 13.55 -5.20 -26.49
N ALA A 757 13.74 -5.89 -27.63
CA ALA A 757 13.70 -5.26 -28.95
C ALA A 757 12.33 -4.62 -29.27
N MET A 758 11.23 -5.31 -28.92
CA MET A 758 9.88 -4.78 -29.10
C MET A 758 9.57 -3.61 -28.16
N VAL A 759 9.99 -3.68 -26.90
CA VAL A 759 9.86 -2.59 -25.93
C VAL A 759 10.59 -1.36 -26.43
N VAL A 760 11.81 -1.51 -26.95
CA VAL A 760 12.56 -0.38 -27.52
C VAL A 760 11.83 0.20 -28.72
N ALA A 761 11.36 -0.63 -29.65
CA ALA A 761 10.62 -0.16 -30.82
C ALA A 761 9.32 0.60 -30.47
N LEU A 762 8.60 0.16 -29.44
CA LEU A 762 7.41 0.85 -28.93
C LEU A 762 7.77 2.10 -28.12
N ALA A 763 8.81 2.04 -27.29
CA ALA A 763 9.26 3.18 -26.49
C ALA A 763 9.75 4.35 -27.35
N GLN A 764 10.21 4.10 -28.58
CA GLN A 764 10.57 5.15 -29.54
C GLN A 764 9.38 6.04 -29.91
N THR A 765 8.13 5.56 -29.81
CA THR A 765 6.92 6.36 -30.08
C THR A 765 6.41 7.11 -28.83
N GLU A 766 7.02 6.92 -27.66
CA GLU A 766 6.71 7.73 -26.47
C GLU A 766 7.19 9.18 -26.65
N ARG A 767 6.53 10.13 -25.97
CA ARG A 767 6.97 11.53 -25.93
C ARG A 767 8.30 11.65 -25.19
N ILE A 768 9.18 12.58 -25.58
CA ILE A 768 10.56 12.67 -25.09
C ILE A 768 10.69 12.69 -23.55
N TRP A 769 9.80 13.39 -22.85
CA TRP A 769 9.80 13.44 -21.38
C TRP A 769 9.25 12.15 -20.74
N THR A 770 8.37 11.40 -21.42
CA THR A 770 7.84 10.11 -20.94
C THR A 770 8.64 8.90 -21.39
N ARG A 771 9.58 9.05 -22.33
CA ARG A 771 10.41 7.96 -22.87
C ARG A 771 11.14 7.19 -21.78
N GLY A 772 10.97 5.87 -21.75
CA GLY A 772 11.56 4.99 -20.73
C GLY A 772 10.57 4.56 -19.64
N ARG A 773 9.34 5.08 -19.65
CA ARG A 773 8.25 4.58 -18.78
C ARG A 773 7.85 3.16 -19.14
N LEU A 774 7.64 2.87 -20.43
CA LEU A 774 7.34 1.51 -20.88
C LEU A 774 8.46 0.53 -20.49
N GLN A 775 9.73 0.91 -20.68
CA GLN A 775 10.88 0.09 -20.26
C GLN A 775 10.84 -0.19 -18.75
N THR A 776 10.69 0.86 -17.94
CA THR A 776 10.62 0.72 -16.48
C THR A 776 9.47 -0.19 -16.06
N LEU A 777 8.29 0.00 -16.65
CA LEU A 777 7.11 -0.82 -16.38
C LEU A 777 7.37 -2.29 -16.72
N SER A 778 7.96 -2.59 -17.88
CA SER A 778 8.30 -3.96 -18.29
C SER A 778 9.30 -4.63 -17.33
N TYR A 779 10.37 -3.93 -16.94
CA TYR A 779 11.33 -4.47 -15.95
C TYR A 779 10.71 -4.62 -14.56
N ALA A 780 9.86 -3.68 -14.14
CA ALA A 780 9.14 -3.75 -12.86
C ALA A 780 8.15 -4.93 -12.84
N THR A 781 7.41 -5.18 -13.94
CA THR A 781 6.52 -6.34 -14.07
C THR A 781 7.30 -7.65 -13.97
N ARG A 782 8.48 -7.72 -14.60
CA ARG A 782 9.35 -8.91 -14.48
C ARG A 782 9.80 -9.15 -13.05
N LEU A 783 10.27 -8.12 -12.34
CA LEU A 783 10.71 -8.23 -10.95
C LEU A 783 9.55 -8.57 -10.02
N PHE A 784 8.37 -7.99 -10.22
CA PHE A 784 7.19 -8.37 -9.45
C PHE A 784 6.85 -9.85 -9.65
N ALA A 785 6.97 -10.38 -10.88
CA ALA A 785 6.70 -11.78 -11.16
C ALA A 785 7.73 -12.76 -10.55
N THR A 786 8.93 -12.32 -10.16
CA THR A 786 9.89 -13.20 -9.47
C THR A 786 9.46 -13.54 -8.04
N ALA A 787 8.57 -12.75 -7.43
CA ALA A 787 8.04 -12.98 -6.08
C ALA A 787 7.14 -14.23 -6.00
N VAL A 788 6.38 -14.52 -7.06
CA VAL A 788 5.34 -15.57 -7.05
C VAL A 788 5.93 -16.96 -6.79
N PRO A 789 6.98 -17.41 -7.50
CA PRO A 789 7.62 -18.70 -7.20
C PRO A 789 8.33 -18.75 -5.85
N GLN A 790 8.92 -17.65 -5.39
CA GLN A 790 9.61 -17.59 -4.10
C GLN A 790 8.64 -17.84 -2.95
N VAL A 791 7.45 -17.24 -2.99
CA VAL A 791 6.40 -17.48 -2.00
C VAL A 791 5.83 -18.89 -2.14
N PHE A 792 5.50 -19.32 -3.36
CA PHE A 792 4.85 -20.61 -3.59
C PHE A 792 5.74 -21.80 -3.22
N ILE A 793 7.01 -21.79 -3.62
CA ILE A 793 7.99 -22.85 -3.31
C ILE A 793 8.48 -22.71 -1.86
N GLY A 794 8.68 -21.49 -1.37
CA GLY A 794 9.11 -21.21 0.01
C GLY A 794 8.10 -21.69 1.05
N VAL A 795 6.81 -21.38 0.86
CA VAL A 795 5.70 -21.87 1.72
C VAL A 795 5.53 -23.39 1.62
N GLY A 796 5.70 -23.97 0.43
CA GLY A 796 5.63 -25.42 0.24
C GLY A 796 6.67 -26.19 1.05
N ILE A 797 7.90 -25.66 1.19
CA ILE A 797 8.97 -26.28 1.99
C ILE A 797 8.65 -26.23 3.50
N MET A 798 7.91 -25.21 3.97
CA MET A 798 7.55 -25.06 5.40
C MET A 798 6.72 -26.23 5.94
N GLY A 799 5.82 -26.80 5.13
CA GLY A 799 4.94 -27.89 5.55
C GLY A 799 5.67 -29.22 5.81
N SER A 800 6.88 -29.39 5.26
CA SER A 800 7.62 -30.67 5.33
C SER A 800 8.56 -30.80 6.52
N ASN A 801 9.08 -29.69 7.07
CA ASN A 801 10.16 -29.74 8.06
C ASN A 801 9.68 -29.64 9.52
N ASN A 802 8.47 -29.10 9.76
CA ASN A 802 7.99 -28.82 11.13
C ASN A 802 7.09 -29.91 11.71
N GLY A 803 6.92 -31.06 11.04
CA GLY A 803 6.07 -32.16 11.53
C GLY A 803 4.58 -31.82 11.68
N THR A 804 4.18 -30.58 11.39
CA THR A 804 2.80 -30.14 11.32
C THR A 804 2.16 -30.74 10.07
N SER A 805 1.01 -31.40 10.24
CA SER A 805 0.19 -32.02 9.18
C SER A 805 -0.40 -31.03 8.14
N PHE A 806 0.16 -29.83 8.04
CA PHE A 806 -0.13 -28.83 7.00
C PHE A 806 0.79 -29.04 5.78
N GLY A 807 0.86 -30.28 5.29
CA GLY A 807 1.79 -30.71 4.24
C GLY A 807 1.23 -30.50 2.84
N TRP A 808 1.19 -29.26 2.35
CA TRP A 808 0.96 -28.97 0.92
C TRP A 808 2.29 -28.56 0.29
N ALA A 809 3.31 -29.41 0.39
CA ALA A 809 4.54 -29.21 -0.37
C ALA A 809 4.27 -29.68 -1.81
N PRO A 810 4.12 -28.79 -2.82
CA PRO A 810 3.98 -29.25 -4.18
C PRO A 810 5.24 -30.02 -4.53
N SER A 811 5.09 -31.26 -4.98
CA SER A 811 6.25 -32.03 -5.45
C SER A 811 6.95 -31.21 -6.54
N PRO A 812 8.29 -31.19 -6.62
CA PRO A 812 8.99 -30.43 -7.65
C PRO A 812 8.52 -30.76 -9.07
N THR A 813 8.04 -32.00 -9.31
CA THR A 813 7.38 -32.42 -10.55
C THR A 813 6.12 -31.63 -10.88
N ILE A 814 5.23 -31.38 -9.90
CA ILE A 814 4.02 -30.56 -10.08
C ILE A 814 4.41 -29.12 -10.42
N VAL A 815 5.46 -28.59 -9.80
CA VAL A 815 5.96 -27.24 -10.12
C VAL A 815 6.46 -27.18 -11.56
N TYR A 816 7.20 -28.19 -12.05
CA TYR A 816 7.61 -28.25 -13.45
C TYR A 816 6.43 -28.37 -14.43
N TYR A 817 5.36 -29.10 -14.09
CA TYR A 817 4.12 -29.11 -14.87
C TYR A 817 3.49 -27.72 -14.94
N MET A 818 3.36 -27.03 -13.80
CA MET A 818 2.82 -25.67 -13.74
C MET A 818 3.66 -24.68 -14.58
N LEU A 819 4.99 -24.79 -14.53
CA LEU A 819 5.89 -23.96 -15.34
C LEU A 819 5.77 -24.23 -16.84
N SER A 820 5.53 -25.49 -17.23
CA SER A 820 5.23 -25.84 -18.62
C SER A 820 3.92 -25.21 -19.09
N PHE A 821 2.84 -25.34 -18.32
CA PHE A 821 1.56 -24.70 -18.64
C PHE A 821 1.66 -23.17 -18.69
N ALA A 822 2.38 -22.56 -17.74
CA ALA A 822 2.63 -21.12 -17.74
C ALA A 822 3.39 -20.67 -19.00
N SER A 823 4.38 -21.45 -19.43
CA SER A 823 5.15 -21.19 -20.67
C SER A 823 4.29 -21.27 -21.93
N ILE A 824 3.36 -22.23 -21.99
CA ILE A 824 2.40 -22.34 -23.11
C ILE A 824 1.44 -21.16 -23.11
N ALA A 825 0.89 -20.79 -21.94
CA ALA A 825 -0.03 -19.69 -21.81
C ALA A 825 0.60 -18.34 -22.22
N THR A 826 1.84 -18.07 -21.79
CA THR A 826 2.56 -16.85 -22.18
C THR A 826 2.92 -16.85 -23.67
N GLY A 827 3.29 -18.00 -24.23
CA GLY A 827 3.47 -18.17 -25.68
C GLY A 827 2.20 -17.87 -26.48
N LEU A 828 1.02 -18.32 -26.01
CA LEU A 828 -0.27 -18.02 -26.63
C LEU A 828 -0.58 -16.53 -26.63
N THR A 829 -0.25 -15.79 -25.56
CA THR A 829 -0.46 -14.32 -25.56
C THR A 829 0.33 -13.61 -26.65
N ALA A 830 1.55 -14.08 -26.96
CA ALA A 830 2.33 -13.54 -28.08
C ALA A 830 1.69 -13.86 -29.44
N ILE A 831 0.97 -14.97 -29.56
CA ILE A 831 0.26 -15.35 -30.80
C ILE A 831 -1.05 -14.57 -30.95
N VAL A 832 -1.87 -14.48 -29.92
CA VAL A 832 -3.22 -13.95 -30.08
C VAL A 832 -3.21 -12.41 -30.05
N TRP A 833 -2.44 -11.79 -29.17
CA TRP A 833 -2.61 -10.37 -28.82
C TRP A 833 -1.47 -9.46 -29.29
N MET A 834 -0.35 -10.03 -29.75
CA MET A 834 0.81 -9.25 -30.18
C MET A 834 0.74 -8.94 -31.68
N HIS A 835 0.61 -7.65 -31.99
CA HIS A 835 0.61 -7.15 -33.36
C HIS A 835 2.01 -6.64 -33.75
N GLU A 836 2.58 -7.16 -34.83
CA GLU A 836 3.87 -6.76 -35.39
C GLU A 836 3.69 -6.55 -36.91
N PRO A 837 4.10 -5.40 -37.48
CA PRO A 837 3.98 -5.16 -38.91
C PRO A 837 4.98 -6.01 -39.71
N ALA A 838 4.55 -6.51 -40.88
CA ALA A 838 5.43 -7.24 -41.78
C ALA A 838 6.52 -6.33 -42.37
N VAL A 839 7.76 -6.83 -42.46
CA VAL A 839 8.92 -6.03 -42.89
C VAL A 839 9.48 -6.56 -44.22
N LEU A 840 9.89 -5.64 -45.10
CA LEU A 840 10.54 -5.94 -46.37
C LEU A 840 11.97 -6.52 -46.15
N PRO A 841 12.40 -7.50 -46.95
CA PRO A 841 13.73 -8.09 -46.80
C PRO A 841 14.84 -7.07 -47.02
N ARG A 842 15.75 -6.92 -46.04
CA ARG A 842 16.94 -6.06 -46.12
C ARG A 842 18.19 -6.86 -46.50
N SER A 843 19.15 -6.21 -47.16
CA SER A 843 20.46 -6.81 -47.45
C SER A 843 21.26 -7.03 -46.15
N ARG A 844 21.52 -8.29 -45.80
CA ARG A 844 22.27 -8.69 -44.59
C ARG A 844 23.64 -8.03 -44.48
N ARG A 845 24.34 -7.86 -45.61
CA ARG A 845 25.66 -7.23 -45.66
C ARG A 845 25.60 -5.76 -45.28
N GLN A 846 24.57 -5.05 -45.73
CA GLN A 846 24.36 -3.65 -45.41
C GLN A 846 23.94 -3.47 -43.94
N TYR A 847 23.10 -4.37 -43.44
CA TYR A 847 22.74 -4.39 -42.01
C TYR A 847 23.97 -4.57 -41.11
N LEU A 848 24.80 -5.58 -41.37
CA LEU A 848 26.02 -5.83 -40.59
C LEU A 848 27.01 -4.66 -40.66
N SER A 849 27.13 -4.03 -41.83
CA SER A 849 27.93 -2.81 -42.00
C SER A 849 27.39 -1.67 -41.12
N ASN A 850 26.07 -1.44 -41.13
CA ASN A 850 25.43 -0.39 -40.33
C ASN A 850 25.57 -0.66 -38.83
N LEU A 851 25.35 -1.90 -38.38
CA LEU A 851 25.54 -2.29 -36.99
C LEU A 851 26.99 -2.11 -36.55
N TRP A 852 27.96 -2.45 -37.41
CA TRP A 852 29.37 -2.22 -37.13
C TRP A 852 29.69 -0.73 -36.98
N HIS A 853 29.13 0.14 -37.83
CA HIS A 853 29.25 1.58 -37.66
C HIS A 853 28.59 2.09 -36.37
N LEU A 854 27.45 1.52 -35.97
CA LEU A 854 26.79 1.84 -34.70
C LEU A 854 27.64 1.46 -33.49
N LEU A 855 28.26 0.26 -33.49
CA LEU A 855 29.17 -0.17 -32.43
C LEU A 855 30.41 0.73 -32.29
N GLN A 856 30.82 1.40 -33.38
CA GLN A 856 31.89 2.39 -33.36
C GLN A 856 31.44 3.76 -32.85
N GLN A 857 30.15 4.06 -32.82
CA GLN A 857 29.68 5.36 -32.31
C GLN A 857 30.02 5.52 -30.84
N ARG A 858 30.50 6.72 -30.49
CA ARG A 858 30.95 7.05 -29.15
C ARG A 858 29.91 6.74 -28.08
N VAL A 859 28.64 7.02 -28.33
CA VAL A 859 27.55 6.81 -27.37
C VAL A 859 27.38 5.35 -26.99
N LEU A 860 27.44 4.44 -27.98
CA LEU A 860 27.10 3.04 -27.77
C LEU A 860 28.20 2.30 -27.01
N TRP A 861 29.47 2.44 -27.43
CA TRP A 861 30.56 1.79 -26.72
C TRP A 861 30.85 2.46 -25.36
N GLN A 862 30.64 3.77 -25.20
CA GLN A 862 30.76 4.40 -23.87
C GLN A 862 29.74 3.83 -22.89
N LEU A 863 28.50 3.62 -23.34
CA LEU A 863 27.44 3.07 -22.50
C LEU A 863 27.69 1.61 -22.15
N GLY A 864 28.15 0.80 -23.11
CA GLY A 864 28.53 -0.59 -22.86
C GLY A 864 29.76 -0.72 -21.95
N ALA A 865 30.76 0.16 -22.12
CA ALA A 865 31.93 0.21 -21.24
C ALA A 865 31.57 0.65 -19.82
N TYR A 866 30.68 1.65 -19.67
CA TYR A 866 30.14 2.05 -18.37
C TYR A 866 29.46 0.87 -17.68
N GLN A 867 28.55 0.17 -18.37
CA GLN A 867 27.83 -0.96 -17.80
C GLN A 867 28.78 -2.07 -17.36
N LEU A 868 29.73 -2.45 -18.20
CA LEU A 868 30.70 -3.48 -17.86
C LEU A 868 31.57 -3.06 -16.66
N LEU A 869 32.25 -1.92 -16.76
CA LEU A 869 33.23 -1.51 -15.75
C LEU A 869 32.56 -1.11 -14.44
N SER A 870 31.58 -0.20 -14.47
CA SER A 870 30.93 0.31 -13.26
C SER A 870 30.26 -0.81 -12.47
N LEU A 871 29.54 -1.72 -13.13
CA LEU A 871 28.89 -2.83 -12.44
C LEU A 871 29.90 -3.87 -11.95
N THR A 872 31.01 -4.11 -12.66
CA THR A 872 32.07 -5.02 -12.18
C THR A 872 32.67 -4.52 -10.87
N PHE A 873 33.06 -3.25 -10.80
CA PHE A 873 33.59 -2.67 -9.56
C PHE A 873 32.53 -2.63 -8.46
N PHE A 874 31.29 -2.25 -8.77
CA PHE A 874 30.21 -2.19 -7.79
C PHE A 874 29.81 -3.58 -7.25
N SER A 875 29.90 -4.62 -8.07
CA SER A 875 29.55 -6.00 -7.70
C SER A 875 30.68 -6.74 -6.97
N PHE A 876 31.86 -6.13 -6.87
CA PHE A 876 33.00 -6.67 -6.11
C PHE A 876 32.62 -6.79 -4.64
N ASP A 877 32.58 -7.99 -4.07
CA ASP A 877 32.27 -8.25 -2.65
C ASP A 877 33.36 -9.12 -2.03
N SER A 878 33.36 -9.27 -0.71
CA SER A 878 34.33 -10.10 0.03
C SER A 878 33.87 -11.55 0.14
N THR A 879 34.77 -12.53 -0.02
CA THR A 879 34.43 -13.97 0.17
C THR A 879 34.39 -14.39 1.65
N ALA A 880 34.68 -13.49 2.58
CA ALA A 880 34.60 -13.78 4.01
C ALA A 880 33.19 -14.24 4.42
N THR A 881 33.04 -15.53 4.73
CA THR A 881 31.78 -16.12 5.21
C THR A 881 31.51 -15.84 6.70
N PHE A 882 32.40 -15.08 7.36
CA PHE A 882 32.32 -14.77 8.78
C PHE A 882 31.00 -14.07 9.14
N VAL A 883 30.59 -13.04 8.38
CA VAL A 883 29.37 -12.26 8.66
C VAL A 883 28.11 -13.12 8.53
N SER A 884 27.98 -13.89 7.43
CA SER A 884 26.80 -14.73 7.21
C SER A 884 26.69 -15.88 8.21
N LYS A 885 27.82 -16.45 8.65
CA LYS A 885 27.85 -17.49 9.69
C LYS A 885 27.62 -16.95 11.10
N SER A 886 28.09 -15.74 11.40
CA SER A 886 27.97 -15.13 12.74
C SER A 886 26.55 -14.75 13.15
N VAL A 887 25.61 -14.77 12.20
CA VAL A 887 24.26 -14.21 12.34
C VAL A 887 23.17 -15.30 12.28
N GLU A 888 23.53 -16.58 12.15
CA GLU A 888 22.63 -17.75 12.18
C GLU A 888 21.24 -17.52 11.53
N ILE A 889 21.24 -17.09 10.26
CA ILE A 889 20.02 -16.70 9.56
C ILE A 889 19.17 -17.92 9.24
N GLU A 890 17.97 -17.98 9.82
CA GLU A 890 16.97 -18.97 9.44
C GLU A 890 16.54 -18.74 7.98
N ARG A 891 16.69 -19.76 7.13
CA ARG A 891 16.42 -19.67 5.67
C ARG A 891 15.03 -19.12 5.35
N LEU A 892 14.04 -19.45 6.19
CA LEU A 892 12.66 -18.99 6.11
C LEU A 892 12.54 -17.47 6.21
N SER A 893 13.19 -16.87 7.21
CA SER A 893 13.20 -15.44 7.42
C SER A 893 13.77 -14.72 6.18
N SER A 894 14.90 -15.20 5.64
CA SER A 894 15.51 -14.62 4.44
C SER A 894 14.55 -14.55 3.26
N GLN A 895 13.82 -15.63 2.95
CA GLN A 895 12.92 -15.68 1.79
C GLN A 895 11.69 -14.75 1.93
N LEU A 896 11.14 -14.61 3.14
CA LEU A 896 10.05 -13.69 3.40
C LEU A 896 10.50 -12.22 3.34
N TRP A 897 11.72 -11.93 3.82
CA TRP A 897 12.32 -10.60 3.70
C TRP A 897 12.62 -10.24 2.23
N ASP A 898 13.07 -11.20 1.42
CA ASP A 898 13.31 -11.02 -0.02
C ASP A 898 12.06 -10.51 -0.78
N LEU A 899 10.86 -10.91 -0.36
CA LEU A 899 9.58 -10.41 -0.90
C LEU A 899 9.38 -8.92 -0.66
N GLY A 900 9.68 -8.45 0.56
CA GLY A 900 9.61 -7.03 0.93
C GLY A 900 10.60 -6.19 0.12
N GLY A 901 11.81 -6.71 -0.09
CA GLY A 901 12.81 -6.06 -0.93
C GLY A 901 12.39 -5.94 -2.39
N ILE A 902 11.75 -6.96 -2.97
CA ILE A 902 11.23 -6.91 -4.35
C ILE A 902 10.18 -5.81 -4.51
N LEU A 903 9.22 -5.71 -3.59
CA LEU A 903 8.17 -4.67 -3.64
C LEU A 903 8.76 -3.26 -3.52
N MET A 904 9.74 -3.08 -2.64
CA MET A 904 10.42 -1.82 -2.46
C MET A 904 11.24 -1.42 -3.71
N VAL A 905 11.93 -2.38 -4.35
CA VAL A 905 12.61 -2.14 -5.63
C VAL A 905 11.63 -1.74 -6.73
N VAL A 906 10.49 -2.44 -6.85
CA VAL A 906 9.43 -2.09 -7.81
C VAL A 906 8.91 -0.68 -7.57
N GLY A 907 8.66 -0.31 -6.31
CA GLY A 907 8.28 1.04 -5.91
C GLY A 907 9.32 2.10 -6.30
N ALA A 908 10.60 1.82 -6.05
CA ALA A 908 11.70 2.72 -6.41
C ALA A 908 11.85 2.90 -7.93
N MET A 909 11.65 1.84 -8.72
CA MET A 909 11.66 1.92 -10.18
C MET A 909 10.49 2.75 -10.71
N ILE A 910 9.28 2.56 -10.16
CA ILE A 910 8.11 3.37 -10.52
C ILE A 910 8.36 4.85 -10.17
N PHE A 911 8.92 5.13 -8.98
CA PHE A 911 9.34 6.48 -8.59
C PHE A 911 10.35 7.08 -9.57
N MET A 912 11.39 6.33 -9.94
CA MET A 912 12.41 6.75 -10.91
C MET A 912 11.81 7.06 -12.29
N SER A 913 10.82 6.28 -12.75
CA SER A 913 10.14 6.52 -14.03
C SER A 913 9.18 7.71 -14.05
N ASN A 914 8.65 8.10 -12.88
CA ASN A 914 7.74 9.23 -12.76
C ASN A 914 8.49 10.54 -12.54
N PHE A 915 9.53 10.53 -11.70
CA PHE A 915 10.23 11.74 -11.27
C PHE A 915 11.68 11.81 -11.75
N GLY A 916 12.39 10.67 -11.78
CA GLY A 916 13.84 10.63 -12.01
C GLY A 916 14.31 10.82 -13.46
N LEU A 917 13.42 10.70 -14.46
CA LEU A 917 13.78 10.86 -15.87
C LEU A 917 14.31 12.25 -16.23
N ALA A 918 13.94 13.29 -15.46
CA ALA A 918 14.33 14.68 -15.68
C ALA A 918 15.61 15.10 -14.93
N TYR A 919 16.12 14.26 -14.02
CA TYR A 919 17.27 14.58 -13.17
C TYR A 919 18.60 14.13 -13.80
N ASP A 920 19.71 14.67 -13.30
CA ASP A 920 21.06 14.22 -13.69
C ASP A 920 21.34 12.81 -13.17
N TRP A 921 21.39 11.85 -14.08
CA TRP A 921 21.58 10.44 -13.78
C TRP A 921 22.93 10.17 -13.11
N ARG A 922 23.99 10.95 -13.40
CA ARG A 922 25.29 10.76 -12.73
C ARG A 922 25.20 11.05 -11.25
N ARG A 923 24.48 12.09 -10.86
CA ARG A 923 24.30 12.48 -9.45
C ARG A 923 23.47 11.46 -8.70
N ILE A 924 22.39 10.97 -9.31
CA ILE A 924 21.54 9.93 -8.73
C ILE A 924 22.37 8.67 -8.46
N VAL A 925 23.08 8.18 -9.48
CA VAL A 925 23.90 6.97 -9.39
C VAL A 925 25.02 7.14 -8.33
N ALA A 926 25.70 8.30 -8.31
CA ALA A 926 26.72 8.58 -7.30
C ALA A 926 26.17 8.55 -5.87
N LEU A 927 25.05 9.23 -5.62
CA LEU A 927 24.40 9.28 -4.30
C LEU A 927 24.02 7.87 -3.83
N HIS A 928 23.41 7.07 -4.71
CA HIS A 928 22.97 5.71 -4.37
C HIS A 928 24.14 4.77 -4.10
N THR A 929 25.24 4.88 -4.85
CA THR A 929 26.46 4.10 -4.59
C THR A 929 27.08 4.44 -3.24
N VAL A 930 27.13 5.73 -2.88
CA VAL A 930 27.65 6.17 -1.56
C VAL A 930 26.76 5.65 -0.44
N ILE A 931 25.44 5.82 -0.55
CA ILE A 931 24.47 5.29 0.43
C ILE A 931 24.63 3.78 0.59
N TYR A 932 24.77 3.05 -0.53
CA TYR A 932 24.97 1.61 -0.51
C TYR A 932 26.21 1.22 0.30
N ILE A 933 27.35 1.85 0.01
CA ILE A 933 28.63 1.54 0.67
C ILE A 933 28.55 1.87 2.17
N VAL A 934 28.04 3.04 2.54
CA VAL A 934 27.97 3.50 3.94
C VAL A 934 27.09 2.57 4.76
N VAL A 935 25.89 2.25 4.28
CA VAL A 935 24.93 1.41 5.01
C VAL A 935 25.43 -0.03 5.09
N ASP A 936 25.89 -0.63 3.99
CA ASP A 936 26.41 -2.02 3.97
C ASP A 936 27.64 -2.16 4.87
N ALA A 937 28.59 -1.22 4.81
CA ALA A 937 29.79 -1.22 5.64
C ALA A 937 29.46 -1.07 7.13
N SER A 938 28.56 -0.14 7.48
CA SER A 938 28.18 0.08 8.88
C SER A 938 27.60 -1.18 9.53
N VAL A 939 26.78 -1.95 8.81
CA VAL A 939 26.14 -3.15 9.34
C VAL A 939 27.12 -4.32 9.39
N LYS A 940 27.85 -4.60 8.31
CA LYS A 940 28.80 -5.72 8.27
C LYS A 940 29.95 -5.53 9.26
N ILE A 941 30.50 -4.32 9.41
CA ILE A 941 31.57 -4.04 10.38
C ILE A 941 31.04 -4.17 11.82
N SER A 942 29.81 -3.69 12.09
CA SER A 942 29.18 -3.85 13.42
C SER A 942 28.94 -5.31 13.80
N ILE A 943 28.60 -6.18 12.82
CA ILE A 943 28.47 -7.63 13.04
C ILE A 943 29.83 -8.27 13.37
N ILE A 944 30.89 -7.89 12.63
CA ILE A 944 32.24 -8.44 12.84
C ILE A 944 32.73 -8.15 14.26
N TRP A 945 32.54 -6.93 14.73
CA TRP A 945 32.99 -6.46 16.04
C TRP A 945 32.01 -6.74 17.19
N ASN A 946 30.98 -7.56 16.95
CA ASN A 946 29.99 -7.95 17.94
C ASN A 946 29.20 -6.79 18.54
N GLY A 947 29.02 -5.68 17.80
CA GLY A 947 28.16 -4.57 18.20
C GLY A 947 26.68 -4.90 18.02
N THR A 948 26.32 -5.57 16.92
CA THR A 948 24.94 -6.01 16.61
C THR A 948 24.97 -7.30 15.77
N ARG A 949 24.91 -8.49 16.39
CA ARG A 949 24.80 -9.78 15.69
C ARG A 949 23.35 -10.23 15.52
N ASP A 950 22.47 -9.30 15.14
CA ASP A 950 21.06 -9.58 14.96
C ASP A 950 20.76 -9.99 13.49
N PRO A 951 20.15 -11.17 13.26
CA PRO A 951 19.70 -11.62 11.94
C PRO A 951 18.80 -10.63 11.20
N TYR A 952 17.91 -9.96 11.92
CA TYR A 952 16.94 -9.05 11.33
C TYR A 952 17.57 -7.74 10.86
N ILE A 953 18.56 -7.20 11.59
CA ILE A 953 19.29 -5.99 11.16
C ILE A 953 20.04 -6.27 9.87
N TYR A 954 20.72 -7.42 9.79
CA TYR A 954 21.38 -7.84 8.56
C TYR A 954 20.38 -8.01 7.41
N LEU A 955 19.26 -8.69 7.63
CA LEU A 955 18.22 -8.89 6.60
C LEU A 955 17.61 -7.56 6.14
N VAL A 956 17.17 -6.70 7.04
CA VAL A 956 16.61 -5.37 6.72
C VAL A 956 17.60 -4.55 5.90
N SER A 957 18.87 -4.49 6.31
CA SER A 957 19.90 -3.76 5.57
C SER A 957 20.08 -4.34 4.16
N ARG A 958 20.13 -5.67 4.03
CA ARG A 958 20.30 -6.37 2.76
C ARG A 958 19.15 -6.04 1.80
N GLU A 959 17.92 -6.01 2.32
CA GLU A 959 16.74 -5.68 1.52
C GLU A 959 16.71 -4.20 1.12
N LEU A 960 16.95 -3.27 2.06
CA LEU A 960 17.04 -1.83 1.78
C LEU A 960 18.07 -1.52 0.68
N LEU A 961 19.21 -2.21 0.73
CA LEU A 961 20.31 -2.07 -0.21
C LEU A 961 20.01 -2.59 -1.63
N LYS A 962 18.90 -3.32 -1.85
CA LYS A 962 18.46 -3.72 -3.20
C LYS A 962 17.98 -2.53 -4.04
N VAL A 963 17.45 -1.47 -3.42
CA VAL A 963 16.97 -0.26 -4.13
C VAL A 963 18.10 0.46 -4.87
N PRO A 964 19.24 0.82 -4.22
CA PRO A 964 20.39 1.36 -4.92
C PRO A 964 20.82 0.50 -6.13
N ARG A 965 20.88 -0.82 -5.97
CA ARG A 965 21.26 -1.74 -7.06
C ARG A 965 20.32 -1.64 -8.26
N ALA A 966 19.01 -1.55 -8.03
CA ALA A 966 18.04 -1.42 -9.10
C ALA A 966 18.12 -0.06 -9.82
N VAL A 967 18.34 1.03 -9.07
CA VAL A 967 18.50 2.38 -9.63
C VAL A 967 19.74 2.48 -10.52
N LEU A 968 20.83 1.78 -10.19
CA LEU A 968 22.06 1.77 -11.01
C LEU A 968 21.84 1.21 -12.43
N LEU A 969 20.89 0.28 -12.60
CA LEU A 969 20.65 -0.42 -13.87
C LEU A 969 19.78 0.37 -14.85
N LEU A 970 18.98 1.33 -14.36
CA LEU A 970 17.95 2.00 -15.15
C LEU A 970 18.49 3.05 -16.15
N PRO A 971 19.40 3.98 -15.81
CA PRO A 971 19.82 5.04 -16.72
C PRO A 971 20.37 4.53 -18.07
N PRO A 972 21.19 3.47 -18.13
CA PRO A 972 21.65 2.96 -19.41
C PRO A 972 20.55 2.30 -20.24
N VAL A 973 19.55 1.70 -19.59
CA VAL A 973 18.37 1.14 -20.27
C VAL A 973 17.58 2.24 -20.97
N TYR A 974 17.42 3.41 -20.31
CA TYR A 974 16.76 4.57 -20.91
C TYR A 974 17.51 5.12 -22.12
N CYS A 975 18.84 5.01 -22.14
CA CYS A 975 19.65 5.43 -23.27
C CYS A 975 19.42 4.56 -24.52
N ILE A 976 19.01 3.29 -24.37
CA ILE A 976 18.83 2.36 -25.50
C ILE A 976 17.84 2.91 -26.53
N VAL A 977 16.74 3.52 -26.07
CA VAL A 977 15.67 4.05 -26.92
C VAL A 977 16.19 5.12 -27.88
N GLU A 978 17.09 5.98 -27.37
CA GLU A 978 17.65 7.10 -28.13
C GLU A 978 18.82 6.65 -29.02
N VAL A 979 19.60 5.65 -28.58
CA VAL A 979 20.78 5.16 -29.32
C VAL A 979 20.41 4.22 -30.46
N ALA A 980 19.41 3.34 -30.28
CA ALA A 980 19.06 2.34 -31.28
C ALA A 980 18.43 2.96 -32.54
N ASP A 981 18.93 2.57 -33.72
CA ASP A 981 18.34 2.94 -35.00
C ASP A 981 17.26 1.94 -35.42
N ILE A 982 16.34 2.38 -36.29
CA ILE A 982 15.20 1.57 -36.74
C ILE A 982 15.66 0.28 -37.43
N GLY A 983 15.34 -0.86 -36.81
CA GLY A 983 15.72 -2.20 -37.22
C GLY A 983 16.99 -2.77 -36.57
N THR A 984 17.66 -2.02 -35.68
CA THR A 984 18.82 -2.49 -34.88
C THR A 984 18.49 -2.59 -33.39
N GLU A 985 17.21 -2.48 -33.03
CA GLU A 985 16.75 -2.37 -31.64
C GLU A 985 17.15 -3.61 -30.82
N GLY A 986 17.11 -4.80 -31.43
CA GLY A 986 17.45 -6.05 -30.79
C GLY A 986 18.94 -6.17 -30.50
N ALA A 987 19.81 -5.89 -31.48
CA ALA A 987 21.25 -5.96 -31.35
C ALA A 987 21.80 -4.93 -30.35
N VAL A 988 21.28 -3.69 -30.36
CA VAL A 988 21.70 -2.63 -29.43
C VAL A 988 21.25 -2.92 -28.00
N ALA A 989 19.99 -3.31 -27.80
CA ALA A 989 19.48 -3.67 -26.48
C ALA A 989 20.22 -4.90 -25.91
N ALA A 990 20.48 -5.90 -26.76
CA ALA A 990 21.21 -7.08 -26.38
C ALA A 990 22.67 -6.80 -26.04
N PHE A 991 23.36 -5.94 -26.80
CA PHE A 991 24.73 -5.52 -26.52
C PHE A 991 24.87 -4.91 -25.12
N ILE A 992 23.99 -3.96 -24.79
CA ILE A 992 23.99 -3.28 -23.50
C ILE A 992 23.64 -4.26 -22.37
N ALA A 993 22.63 -5.12 -22.58
CA ALA A 993 22.28 -6.13 -21.59
C ALA A 993 23.38 -7.17 -21.35
N THR A 994 24.10 -7.61 -22.40
CA THR A 994 25.24 -8.53 -22.25
C THR A 994 26.42 -7.87 -21.56
N SER A 995 26.68 -6.58 -21.82
CA SER A 995 27.72 -5.84 -21.08
C SER A 995 27.44 -5.78 -19.58
N ALA A 996 26.17 -5.60 -19.18
CA ALA A 996 25.76 -5.67 -17.78
C ALA A 996 25.81 -7.10 -17.22
N GLY A 997 25.38 -8.10 -18.00
CA GLY A 997 25.35 -9.51 -17.58
C GLY A 997 26.73 -10.13 -17.36
N LEU A 998 27.76 -9.68 -18.09
CA LEU A 998 29.14 -10.15 -17.93
C LEU A 998 29.88 -9.46 -16.77
N ALA A 999 29.32 -8.39 -16.21
CA ALA A 999 29.98 -7.61 -15.16
C ALA A 999 30.12 -8.39 -13.84
N THR A 1000 29.09 -9.14 -13.43
CA THR A 1000 29.08 -9.93 -12.19
C THR A 1000 30.05 -11.11 -12.23
N PRO A 1001 30.06 -11.97 -13.28
CA PRO A 1001 31.08 -13.02 -13.39
C PRO A 1001 32.51 -12.48 -13.37
N LEU A 1002 32.75 -11.34 -14.02
CA LEU A 1002 34.05 -10.67 -13.99
C LEU A 1002 34.41 -10.17 -12.59
N ALA A 1003 33.45 -9.56 -11.87
CA ALA A 1003 33.66 -9.12 -10.49
C ALA A 1003 34.05 -10.29 -9.58
N VAL A 1004 33.36 -11.43 -9.70
CA VAL A 1004 33.66 -12.65 -8.94
C VAL A 1004 35.05 -13.19 -9.29
N ALA A 1005 35.43 -13.20 -10.56
CA ALA A 1005 36.77 -13.61 -10.98
C ALA A 1005 37.86 -12.69 -10.36
N LEU A 1006 37.62 -11.38 -10.32
CA LEU A 1006 38.53 -10.41 -9.70
C LEU A 1006 38.60 -10.56 -8.18
N THR A 1007 37.47 -10.73 -7.51
CA THR A 1007 37.41 -11.02 -6.06
C THR A 1007 38.24 -12.28 -5.75
N ARG A 1008 38.06 -13.35 -6.52
CA ARG A 1008 38.83 -14.59 -6.33
C ARG A 1008 40.33 -14.38 -6.55
N ALA A 1009 40.71 -13.68 -7.60
CA ALA A 1009 42.12 -13.41 -7.89
C ALA A 1009 42.79 -12.57 -6.79
N THR A 1010 42.07 -11.62 -6.22
CA THR A 1010 42.57 -10.72 -5.16
C THR A 1010 42.63 -11.42 -3.80
N GLU A 1011 41.66 -12.27 -3.46
CA GLU A 1011 41.60 -12.93 -2.15
C GLU A 1011 42.35 -14.26 -2.07
N ALA A 1012 42.75 -14.84 -3.22
CA ALA A 1012 43.53 -16.09 -3.29
C ALA A 1012 44.84 -16.05 -2.49
N SER A 1013 45.39 -14.88 -2.19
CA SER A 1013 46.67 -14.71 -1.49
C SER A 1013 46.56 -14.59 0.05
N TRP A 1014 45.37 -14.38 0.63
CA TRP A 1014 45.19 -14.11 2.07
C TRP A 1014 43.98 -14.86 2.69
N VAL A 1015 43.55 -15.96 2.08
CA VAL A 1015 42.27 -16.63 2.32
C VAL A 1015 41.97 -16.86 3.82
N VAL A 1016 40.84 -16.30 4.24
CA VAL A 1016 40.19 -16.49 5.53
C VAL A 1016 39.56 -17.89 5.57
N LYS A 1017 40.34 -18.91 5.97
CA LYS A 1017 39.88 -20.31 6.05
C LYS A 1017 39.40 -20.75 7.44
N ASP A 1018 39.86 -20.08 8.49
CA ASP A 1018 39.59 -20.49 9.87
C ASP A 1018 38.28 -19.92 10.40
N THR A 1019 37.44 -20.76 11.02
CA THR A 1019 36.09 -20.38 11.48
C THR A 1019 36.03 -19.97 12.94
N ALA A 1020 37.16 -19.98 13.66
CA ALA A 1020 37.20 -19.59 15.06
C ALA A 1020 37.05 -18.07 15.22
N ASP A 1021 36.13 -17.63 16.09
CA ASP A 1021 35.91 -16.22 16.43
C ASP A 1021 37.06 -15.68 17.29
N THR A 1022 38.21 -15.42 16.65
CA THR A 1022 39.41 -14.84 17.26
C THR A 1022 39.56 -13.37 16.90
N ALA A 1023 40.27 -12.59 17.72
CA ALA A 1023 40.53 -11.17 17.44
C ALA A 1023 41.28 -10.97 16.11
N GLU A 1024 42.21 -11.87 15.78
CA GLU A 1024 42.93 -11.85 14.50
C GLU A 1024 41.98 -12.08 13.31
N MET A 1025 41.03 -13.00 13.46
CA MET A 1025 40.01 -13.28 12.44
C MET A 1025 39.09 -12.07 12.18
N ARG A 1026 38.65 -11.38 13.25
CA ARG A 1026 37.85 -10.15 13.13
C ARG A 1026 38.59 -9.05 12.37
N TRP A 1027 39.88 -8.88 12.63
CA TRP A 1027 40.72 -7.94 11.87
C TRP A 1027 40.86 -8.33 10.41
N ARG A 1028 41.16 -9.60 10.11
CA ARG A 1028 41.26 -10.10 8.72
C ARG A 1028 39.96 -9.92 7.94
N ALA A 1029 38.81 -10.22 8.56
CA ALA A 1029 37.50 -9.97 7.96
C ALA A 1029 37.23 -8.47 7.76
N THR A 1030 37.60 -7.63 8.73
CA THR A 1030 37.45 -6.17 8.60
C THR A 1030 38.26 -5.63 7.42
N TYR A 1031 39.52 -6.06 7.26
CA TYR A 1031 40.36 -5.67 6.13
C TYR A 1031 39.80 -6.12 4.77
N SER A 1032 39.25 -7.34 4.68
CA SER A 1032 38.67 -7.83 3.42
C SER A 1032 37.46 -7.00 3.00
N TYR A 1033 36.58 -6.64 3.93
CA TYR A 1033 35.45 -5.76 3.64
C TYR A 1033 35.88 -4.32 3.31
N ILE A 1034 36.85 -3.74 4.02
CA ILE A 1034 37.39 -2.41 3.70
C ILE A 1034 37.97 -2.39 2.27
N LEU A 1035 38.75 -3.42 1.91
CA LEU A 1035 39.27 -3.57 0.55
C LEU A 1035 38.13 -3.66 -0.46
N ALA A 1036 37.11 -4.49 -0.19
CA ALA A 1036 35.96 -4.62 -1.06
C ALA A 1036 35.21 -3.29 -1.25
N TYR A 1037 34.97 -2.51 -0.20
CA TYR A 1037 34.34 -1.20 -0.30
C TYR A 1037 35.21 -0.17 -1.02
N GLY A 1038 36.53 -0.22 -0.83
CA GLY A 1038 37.49 0.60 -1.59
C GLY A 1038 37.40 0.34 -3.10
N VAL A 1039 37.37 -0.94 -3.49
CA VAL A 1039 37.19 -1.35 -4.89
C VAL A 1039 35.79 -0.98 -5.40
N LYS A 1040 34.73 -1.12 -4.61
CA LYS A 1040 33.39 -0.66 -4.97
C LYS A 1040 33.33 0.84 -5.22
N LEU A 1041 34.07 1.65 -4.47
CA LEU A 1041 34.11 3.11 -4.64
C LEU A 1041 34.73 3.51 -5.98
N LEU A 1042 35.63 2.70 -6.55
CA LEU A 1042 36.16 2.89 -7.90
C LEU A 1042 35.07 2.82 -8.99
N SER A 1043 33.88 2.27 -8.71
CA SER A 1043 32.74 2.35 -9.63
C SER A 1043 32.37 3.79 -9.99
N LEU A 1044 32.56 4.75 -9.06
CA LEU A 1044 32.26 6.16 -9.26
C LEU A 1044 33.16 6.81 -10.34
N ALA A 1045 34.40 6.32 -10.51
CA ALA A 1045 35.32 6.84 -11.53
C ALA A 1045 34.76 6.65 -12.95
N TRP A 1046 33.95 5.61 -13.16
CA TRP A 1046 33.37 5.27 -14.45
C TRP A 1046 32.10 6.07 -14.78
N LEU A 1047 31.54 6.86 -13.85
CA LEU A 1047 30.39 7.75 -14.10
C LEU A 1047 30.63 8.75 -15.23
N VAL A 1048 31.89 9.05 -15.55
CA VAL A 1048 32.27 9.93 -16.67
C VAL A 1048 31.78 9.37 -18.01
N LEU A 1049 31.62 8.05 -18.12
CA LEU A 1049 31.13 7.36 -19.32
C LEU A 1049 29.59 7.38 -19.44
N LEU A 1050 28.86 7.50 -18.32
CA LEU A 1050 27.39 7.55 -18.33
C LEU A 1050 26.91 8.93 -18.82
N PRO A 1051 25.96 9.04 -19.76
CA PRO A 1051 25.39 10.34 -20.11
C PRO A 1051 24.65 10.99 -18.92
N ARG A 1052 24.71 12.33 -18.78
CA ARG A 1052 24.01 13.04 -17.68
C ARG A 1052 22.50 12.93 -17.78
N GLN A 1053 21.95 13.06 -18.99
CA GLN A 1053 20.51 13.09 -19.27
C GLN A 1053 20.24 12.68 -20.71
N LYS A 1054 18.96 12.49 -21.08
CA LYS A 1054 18.50 12.19 -22.45
C LYS A 1054 19.03 13.16 -23.50
N ALA A 1055 19.00 14.47 -23.23
CA ALA A 1055 19.52 15.49 -24.15
C ALA A 1055 21.01 15.28 -24.47
N HIS A 1056 21.79 14.85 -23.48
CA HIS A 1056 23.20 14.55 -23.66
C HIS A 1056 23.43 13.27 -24.50
N VAL A 1057 22.53 12.28 -24.42
CA VAL A 1057 22.56 11.09 -25.29
C VAL A 1057 22.37 11.50 -26.75
N LEU A 1058 21.37 12.35 -27.02
CA LEU A 1058 21.10 12.87 -28.37
C LEU A 1058 22.27 13.69 -28.92
N GLN A 1059 22.85 14.56 -28.10
CA GLN A 1059 24.03 15.34 -28.47
C GLN A 1059 25.22 14.43 -28.81
N LEU A 1060 25.46 13.39 -28.00
CA LEU A 1060 26.52 12.41 -28.27
C LEU A 1060 26.23 11.59 -29.54
N LYS A 1061 24.96 11.30 -29.84
CA LYS A 1061 24.58 10.53 -31.05
C LYS A 1061 24.82 11.35 -32.31
N LEU A 1062 24.45 12.63 -32.28
CA LEU A 1062 24.58 13.53 -33.43
C LEU A 1062 26.01 14.06 -33.63
N HIS A 1063 26.75 14.34 -32.54
CA HIS A 1063 28.02 15.09 -32.59
C HIS A 1063 29.19 14.40 -31.86
N GLY A 1064 28.97 13.24 -31.23
CA GLY A 1064 29.99 12.56 -30.43
C GLY A 1064 31.10 11.86 -31.23
N GLY A 1065 30.95 11.74 -32.55
CA GLY A 1065 31.89 11.04 -33.43
C GLY A 1065 31.90 9.51 -33.25
N SER A 1066 32.75 8.84 -34.02
CA SER A 1066 32.96 7.39 -33.95
C SER A 1066 34.43 7.06 -33.66
N SER A 1067 34.66 5.98 -32.90
CA SER A 1067 35.99 5.47 -32.59
C SER A 1067 36.04 3.98 -32.92
N ARG A 1068 36.81 3.63 -33.96
CA ARG A 1068 37.04 2.23 -34.35
C ARG A 1068 37.74 1.44 -33.26
N LEU A 1069 38.70 2.07 -32.59
CA LEU A 1069 39.48 1.47 -31.52
C LEU A 1069 38.61 1.20 -30.28
N GLY A 1070 37.77 2.15 -29.87
CA GLY A 1070 36.89 1.99 -28.71
C GLY A 1070 35.84 0.89 -28.89
N GLY A 1071 35.11 0.93 -30.00
CA GLY A 1071 34.12 -0.11 -30.33
C GLY A 1071 34.75 -1.48 -30.55
N GLY A 1072 35.91 -1.55 -31.22
CA GLY A 1072 36.66 -2.78 -31.46
C GLY A 1072 37.17 -3.43 -30.17
N LEU A 1073 37.80 -2.67 -29.27
CA LEU A 1073 38.29 -3.19 -28.01
C LEU A 1073 37.16 -3.73 -27.12
N LEU A 1074 36.04 -3.00 -27.03
CA LEU A 1074 34.90 -3.44 -26.21
C LEU A 1074 34.26 -4.71 -26.77
N THR A 1075 34.07 -4.80 -28.09
CA THR A 1075 33.48 -5.99 -28.72
C THR A 1075 34.38 -7.22 -28.57
N ILE A 1076 35.68 -7.10 -28.83
CA ILE A 1076 36.65 -8.18 -28.59
C ILE A 1076 36.69 -8.56 -27.11
N GLY A 1077 36.70 -7.58 -26.21
CA GLY A 1077 36.68 -7.80 -24.76
C GLY A 1077 35.45 -8.58 -24.30
N LEU A 1078 34.25 -8.24 -24.79
CA LEU A 1078 33.02 -8.97 -24.47
C LEU A 1078 33.04 -10.41 -25.01
N ILE A 1079 33.58 -10.64 -26.20
CA ILE A 1079 33.72 -12.00 -26.78
C ILE A 1079 34.69 -12.84 -25.93
N LEU A 1080 35.85 -12.28 -25.58
CA LEU A 1080 36.84 -12.95 -24.75
C LEU A 1080 36.28 -13.26 -23.35
N LEU A 1081 35.62 -12.30 -22.71
CA LEU A 1081 34.98 -12.50 -21.41
C LEU A 1081 33.89 -13.56 -21.46
N LEU A 1082 33.05 -13.55 -22.50
CA LEU A 1082 32.04 -14.58 -22.69
C LEU A 1082 32.68 -15.96 -22.84
N SER A 1083 33.73 -16.07 -23.67
CA SER A 1083 34.45 -17.33 -23.86
C SER A 1083 35.08 -17.83 -22.56
N TYR A 1084 35.64 -16.92 -21.75
CA TYR A 1084 36.19 -17.23 -20.43
C TYR A 1084 35.11 -17.76 -19.48
N VAL A 1085 33.96 -17.06 -19.35
CA VAL A 1085 32.87 -17.46 -18.45
C VAL A 1085 32.32 -18.83 -18.83
N VAL A 1086 32.15 -19.11 -20.13
CA VAL A 1086 31.71 -20.43 -20.59
C VAL A 1086 32.77 -21.49 -20.29
N ALA A 1087 34.03 -21.24 -20.66
CA ALA A 1087 35.12 -22.19 -20.49
C ALA A 1087 35.45 -22.48 -19.01
N SER A 1088 35.28 -21.52 -18.11
CA SER A 1088 35.60 -21.69 -16.68
C SER A 1088 34.52 -22.44 -15.90
N ASN A 1089 33.24 -22.34 -16.30
CA ASN A 1089 32.12 -22.90 -15.55
C ASN A 1089 31.57 -24.20 -16.16
N PHE A 1090 31.68 -24.39 -17.48
CA PHE A 1090 31.15 -25.58 -18.15
C PHE A 1090 31.82 -26.89 -17.70
N PRO A 1091 33.17 -26.97 -17.55
CA PRO A 1091 33.81 -28.19 -17.06
C PRO A 1091 33.44 -28.52 -15.61
N ALA A 1092 33.25 -27.51 -14.75
CA ALA A 1092 32.90 -27.69 -13.34
C ALA A 1092 31.52 -28.36 -13.12
N LEU A 1093 30.66 -28.37 -14.14
CA LEU A 1093 29.37 -29.05 -14.11
C LEU A 1093 29.49 -30.58 -14.27
N PHE A 1094 30.55 -31.05 -14.93
CA PHE A 1094 30.72 -32.47 -15.31
C PHE A 1094 31.93 -33.15 -14.68
N ASP A 1095 32.81 -32.39 -14.01
CA ASP A 1095 34.02 -32.92 -13.39
C ASP A 1095 33.71 -33.68 -12.08
N SER A 1096 34.09 -34.95 -12.04
CA SER A 1096 33.98 -35.85 -10.88
C SER A 1096 35.28 -35.94 -10.07
N THR A 1097 36.35 -35.26 -10.48
CA THR A 1097 37.66 -35.36 -9.84
C THR A 1097 37.82 -34.38 -8.68
N ASP A 1098 38.39 -34.86 -7.56
CA ASP A 1098 38.75 -34.07 -6.36
C ASP A 1098 39.96 -33.16 -6.64
N ARG A 1099 39.87 -32.28 -7.63
CA ARG A 1099 40.77 -31.12 -7.69
C ARG A 1099 40.22 -30.06 -6.73
N PRO A 1100 41.08 -29.37 -5.96
CA PRO A 1100 40.64 -28.29 -5.08
C PRO A 1100 40.17 -27.11 -5.93
N LEU A 1101 38.92 -27.17 -6.38
CA LEU A 1101 38.22 -26.03 -6.95
C LEU A 1101 37.65 -25.22 -5.78
N LEU A 1102 38.17 -24.01 -5.66
CA LEU A 1102 38.11 -23.11 -4.51
C LEU A 1102 36.68 -22.93 -3.96
N PRO A 1103 36.44 -23.22 -2.66
CA PRO A 1103 35.13 -23.10 -2.02
C PRO A 1103 34.78 -21.64 -1.76
N GLY A 1104 33.61 -21.20 -2.23
CA GLY A 1104 33.10 -19.85 -2.03
C GLY A 1104 31.66 -19.73 -2.53
N THR A 1105 30.75 -19.67 -1.57
CA THR A 1105 29.28 -19.69 -1.69
C THR A 1105 28.73 -18.66 -2.68
N PHE A 1106 28.03 -19.12 -3.72
CA PHE A 1106 26.97 -18.36 -4.37
C PHE A 1106 25.70 -18.55 -3.52
N CYS A 1107 25.35 -17.57 -2.68
CA CYS A 1107 23.93 -17.33 -2.47
C CYS A 1107 23.44 -16.57 -3.70
N CYS A 1108 22.67 -17.24 -4.57
CA CYS A 1108 21.88 -16.51 -5.56
C CYS A 1108 21.05 -15.44 -4.82
N PRO A 1109 21.11 -14.16 -5.24
CA PRO A 1109 20.22 -13.13 -4.70
C PRO A 1109 18.76 -13.37 -5.06
#